data_AF-A0A8J1UWK7-F1
#
_entry.id   AF-A0A8J1UWK7-F1
#
_cell.length_a   1.000
_cell.length_b   1.000
_cell.length_c   1.000
_cell.angle_alpha   90.00
_cell.angle_beta   90.00
_cell.angle_gamma   90.00
#
_symmetry.space_group_name_H-M   'P 1'
#
loop_
_entity.id
_entity.type
_entity.pdbx_description
1 polymer ?
#
loop_
_entity_poly.entity_id
_entity_poly.type
_entity_poly.pdbx_seq_one_letter_code
_entity_poly.pdbx_strand_id
1 'polypeptide(L)'
;MPSVVGILGHLAQQHGHNIKTALLQLFKDSIESDPDSMQIMTVPYLLHLASMSPLLLRVISTEFLTALTPHNLNMLCQQSTYWHSKNKQDINSLLNLLVHLLMKCEDQTFEIIMFLLNSSQQAHISLFLLGDGCQVNPLVQRACTIILSKVLLDLERQILSKHDNEKEIVLLSSLKPHVERLCLKLVESTDTRCKRWLIQILACVGWYNGLACVNHILAFLLLNISTESQLGVFIQLQREIEIRLPAVLLNIMSTLSLLTGKGTTSSADVYKLLRNLTTIVKWENESKTPLTRCQFKECIIKNMATFASFFSDGDLETGIQCLHLLNMIDLPGNLETVTLVTLARSCVATLFSICSTAGDTDEGYKNKQRNTDTLCAYVTKLSESTTAYRYIQRTLLTQLLTKENVPLFGHKQDQASFSSSSKSTPTSLFEELQKTQRESTVAHHHGGIIGQGKRVHTQDDSFTQDDQATNRLCALRVLWATCCRRTDNESAGGASQVIGEHLHHLSNLMVELVTPDACYNEIPWPDEDLMKVTLERDLYIKKQFDTKPILWDIMELISFDHLAIAKSSPLLRGLVAVQVNYWVSCRDKNTTDSPQSEQYLRESNRLLEFMAKGNLLPQPLCFIAEFFRHVSPFKVFLLLTNVWAFIKENPDNLTSETPTLLPGCATNFMALIQNLMHADIDKLGHYYPLFFQKT
;
A
#
# COMPACT_ATOMS: atom_id res chain seq x y z
N MET A 1 52.32 43.67 -30.40
CA MET A 1 51.04 44.33 -30.74
C MET A 1 50.03 43.94 -29.67
N PRO A 2 49.57 44.88 -28.82
CA PRO A 2 48.49 44.63 -27.87
C PRO A 2 47.25 44.41 -28.73
N SER A 3 46.80 43.16 -28.85
CA SER A 3 45.72 42.81 -29.76
C SER A 3 44.48 43.63 -29.43
N VAL A 4 43.73 44.04 -30.46
CA VAL A 4 42.41 44.68 -30.35
C VAL A 4 41.52 43.97 -29.32
N VAL A 5 41.71 42.65 -29.16
CA VAL A 5 41.09 41.79 -28.14
C VAL A 5 41.44 42.18 -26.70
N GLY A 6 42.71 42.50 -26.40
CA GLY A 6 43.13 42.92 -25.05
C GLY A 6 42.57 44.29 -24.66
N ILE A 7 42.43 45.21 -25.62
CA ILE A 7 41.80 46.52 -25.43
C ILE A 7 40.29 46.37 -25.23
N LEU A 8 39.62 45.56 -26.07
CA LEU A 8 38.20 45.22 -25.91
C LEU A 8 37.91 44.47 -24.61
N GLY A 9 38.81 43.60 -24.15
CA GLY A 9 38.68 42.92 -22.86
C GLY A 9 38.73 43.88 -21.68
N HIS A 10 39.68 44.82 -21.67
CA HIS A 10 39.76 45.87 -20.65
C HIS A 10 38.58 46.86 -20.71
N LEU A 11 38.15 47.25 -21.91
CA LEU A 11 36.98 48.13 -22.08
C LEU A 11 35.67 47.42 -21.72
N ALA A 12 35.53 46.11 -21.97
CA ALA A 12 34.37 45.32 -21.55
C ALA A 12 34.25 45.25 -20.02
N GLN A 13 35.38 45.30 -19.31
CA GLN A 13 35.41 45.32 -17.84
C GLN A 13 34.97 46.68 -17.26
N GLN A 14 35.20 47.79 -17.96
CA GLN A 14 34.87 49.16 -17.50
C GLN A 14 33.56 49.72 -18.09
N HIS A 15 33.19 49.33 -19.31
CA HIS A 15 32.05 49.84 -20.09
C HIS A 15 31.21 48.72 -20.70
N GLY A 16 31.01 47.63 -19.95
CA GLY A 16 30.28 46.44 -20.43
C GLY A 16 28.89 46.74 -21.01
N HIS A 17 28.16 47.73 -20.49
CA HIS A 17 26.84 48.13 -21.00
C HIS A 17 26.89 48.79 -22.39
N ASN A 18 27.87 49.66 -22.65
CA ASN A 18 27.98 50.34 -23.94
C ASN A 18 28.48 49.40 -25.04
N ILE A 19 29.34 48.44 -24.66
CA ILE A 19 29.79 47.37 -25.57
C ILE A 19 28.63 46.40 -25.86
N LYS A 20 27.79 46.08 -24.87
CA LYS A 20 26.56 45.30 -25.06
C LYS A 20 25.65 45.94 -26.12
N THR A 21 25.33 47.23 -25.97
CA THR A 21 24.44 47.93 -26.90
C THR A 21 25.02 48.04 -28.30
N ALA A 22 26.34 48.30 -28.42
CA ALA A 22 27.02 48.38 -29.70
C ALA A 22 27.11 47.02 -30.42
N LEU A 23 27.39 45.93 -29.68
CA LEU A 23 27.40 44.57 -30.25
C LEU A 23 26.01 44.12 -30.69
N LEU A 24 24.96 44.49 -29.94
CA LEU A 24 23.57 44.25 -30.32
C LEU A 24 23.15 45.05 -31.55
N GLN A 25 23.56 46.31 -31.66
CA GLN A 25 23.32 47.12 -32.86
C GLN A 25 24.02 46.50 -34.07
N LEU A 26 25.31 46.17 -33.96
CA LEU A 26 26.05 45.49 -35.03
C LEU A 26 25.41 44.15 -35.45
N PHE A 27 24.84 43.41 -34.50
CA PHE A 27 24.11 42.17 -34.80
C PHE A 27 22.77 42.44 -35.48
N LYS A 28 22.00 43.44 -35.05
CA LYS A 28 20.73 43.81 -35.68
C LYS A 28 20.95 44.40 -37.08
N ASP A 29 21.94 45.27 -37.23
CA ASP A 29 22.36 45.86 -38.50
C ASP A 29 22.84 44.79 -39.49
N SER A 30 23.37 43.66 -38.99
CA SER A 30 23.73 42.51 -39.83
C SER A 30 22.54 41.68 -40.32
N ILE A 31 21.35 41.82 -39.70
CA ILE A 31 20.14 41.03 -39.99
C ILE A 31 19.12 41.83 -40.84
N GLU A 32 19.36 43.12 -41.11
CA GLU A 32 18.53 43.94 -42.00
C GLU A 32 18.62 43.50 -43.47
N SER A 33 17.56 43.80 -44.22
CA SER A 33 17.14 43.18 -45.49
C SER A 33 18.12 43.29 -46.67
N ASP A 34 19.08 44.22 -46.63
CA ASP A 34 20.04 44.50 -47.71
C ASP A 34 21.48 44.54 -47.17
N PRO A 35 22.18 43.39 -47.07
CA PRO A 35 23.47 43.35 -46.41
C PRO A 35 24.63 43.68 -47.37
N ASP A 36 25.43 44.68 -47.01
CA ASP A 36 26.75 44.94 -47.62
C ASP A 36 27.70 43.75 -47.41
N SER A 37 28.69 43.58 -48.31
CA SER A 37 29.67 42.48 -48.20
C SER A 37 30.41 42.40 -46.85
N MET A 38 30.53 43.54 -46.15
CA MET A 38 31.09 43.66 -44.80
C MET A 38 30.08 43.21 -43.73
N GLN A 39 28.80 43.55 -43.86
CA GLN A 39 27.72 43.17 -42.94
C GLN A 39 27.51 41.66 -42.94
N ILE A 40 27.70 41.00 -44.10
CA ILE A 40 27.63 39.54 -44.24
C ILE A 40 28.70 38.81 -43.40
N MET A 41 29.85 39.42 -43.07
CA MET A 41 30.96 38.77 -42.34
C MET A 41 31.03 39.13 -40.85
N THR A 42 30.12 39.97 -40.37
CA THR A 42 30.09 40.44 -38.98
C THR A 42 29.83 39.30 -37.98
N VAL A 43 28.88 38.40 -38.24
CA VAL A 43 28.52 37.31 -37.33
C VAL A 43 29.68 36.31 -37.10
N PRO A 44 30.37 35.79 -38.14
CA PRO A 44 31.59 35.00 -37.97
C PRO A 44 32.70 35.73 -37.21
N TYR A 45 32.88 37.02 -37.47
CA TYR A 45 33.90 37.85 -36.80
C TYR A 45 33.59 38.04 -35.31
N LEU A 46 32.32 38.27 -34.96
CA LEU A 46 31.85 38.40 -33.58
C LEU A 46 32.02 37.09 -32.79
N LEU A 47 31.75 35.94 -33.40
CA LEU A 47 31.99 34.62 -32.80
C LEU A 47 33.50 34.35 -32.61
N HIS A 48 34.33 34.78 -33.55
CA HIS A 48 35.79 34.67 -33.42
C HIS A 48 36.32 35.55 -32.27
N LEU A 49 35.84 36.79 -32.15
CA LEU A 49 36.17 37.67 -31.03
C LEU A 49 35.71 37.07 -29.68
N ALA A 50 34.53 36.46 -29.64
CA ALA A 50 34.02 35.76 -28.46
C ALA A 50 34.95 34.61 -28.01
N SER A 51 35.61 33.94 -28.95
CA SER A 51 36.53 32.83 -28.63
C SER A 51 37.81 33.30 -27.93
N MET A 52 38.19 34.56 -28.11
CA MET A 52 39.43 35.14 -27.62
C MET A 52 39.26 35.88 -26.27
N SER A 53 38.02 36.13 -25.82
CA SER A 53 37.75 36.82 -24.54
C SER A 53 36.50 36.23 -23.83
N PRO A 54 36.64 35.70 -22.60
CA PRO A 54 35.52 35.14 -21.84
C PRO A 54 34.49 36.21 -21.42
N LEU A 55 34.93 37.45 -21.18
CA LEU A 55 34.04 38.58 -20.86
C LEU A 55 33.14 38.95 -22.05
N LEU A 56 33.68 38.90 -23.28
CA LEU A 56 32.88 39.12 -24.49
C LEU A 56 31.94 37.95 -24.76
N LEU A 57 32.39 36.71 -24.52
CA LEU A 57 31.54 35.53 -24.63
C LEU A 57 30.31 35.63 -23.72
N ARG A 58 30.49 36.07 -22.47
CA ARG A 58 29.39 36.28 -21.51
C ARG A 58 28.40 37.36 -21.97
N VAL A 59 28.91 38.47 -22.50
CA VAL A 59 28.10 39.57 -23.05
C VAL A 59 27.31 39.13 -24.27
N ILE A 60 27.95 38.36 -25.16
CA ILE A 60 27.36 37.88 -26.41
C ILE A 60 26.31 36.79 -26.12
N SER A 61 26.57 35.87 -25.19
CA SER A 61 25.63 34.78 -24.88
C SER A 61 24.30 35.30 -24.30
N THR A 62 24.34 36.33 -23.44
CA THR A 62 23.11 36.85 -22.80
C THR A 62 22.25 37.67 -23.76
N GLU A 63 22.87 38.42 -24.67
CA GLU A 63 22.17 39.36 -25.56
C GLU A 63 21.81 38.72 -26.91
N PHE A 64 22.57 37.75 -27.41
CA PHE A 64 22.17 37.04 -28.63
C PHE A 64 20.98 36.12 -28.39
N LEU A 65 20.83 35.53 -27.20
CA LEU A 65 19.64 34.76 -26.84
C LEU A 65 18.35 35.55 -26.99
N THR A 66 18.35 36.82 -26.60
CA THR A 66 17.18 37.70 -26.69
C THR A 66 16.91 38.16 -28.13
N ALA A 67 17.95 38.20 -28.98
CA ALA A 67 17.86 38.60 -30.38
C ALA A 67 17.62 37.42 -31.36
N LEU A 68 17.74 36.17 -30.92
CA LEU A 68 17.55 34.97 -31.73
C LEU A 68 16.05 34.61 -31.86
N THR A 69 15.34 35.31 -32.74
CA THR A 69 13.97 34.96 -33.16
C THR A 69 14.00 33.99 -34.36
N PRO A 70 12.93 33.19 -34.61
CA PRO A 70 12.86 32.30 -35.77
C PRO A 70 13.02 33.04 -37.11
N HIS A 71 12.58 34.29 -37.18
CA HIS A 71 12.80 35.19 -38.33
C HIS A 71 14.30 35.45 -38.55
N ASN A 72 15.02 35.81 -37.48
CA ASN A 72 16.46 36.12 -37.55
C ASN A 72 17.31 34.87 -37.86
N LEU A 73 16.89 33.69 -37.40
CA LEU A 73 17.50 32.41 -37.77
C LEU A 73 17.34 32.09 -39.26
N ASN A 74 16.17 32.38 -39.84
CA ASN A 74 15.92 32.17 -41.26
C ASN A 74 16.75 33.13 -42.13
N MET A 75 16.92 34.39 -41.69
CA MET A 75 17.80 35.36 -42.36
C MET A 75 19.28 34.95 -42.27
N LEU A 76 19.75 34.52 -41.09
CA LEU A 76 21.09 33.96 -40.93
C LEU A 76 21.30 32.72 -41.81
N CYS A 77 20.27 31.89 -41.99
CA CYS A 77 20.34 30.76 -42.91
C CYS A 77 20.53 31.19 -44.36
N GLN A 78 19.84 32.24 -44.82
CA GLN A 78 20.01 32.81 -46.17
C GLN A 78 21.40 33.46 -46.35
N GLN A 79 21.96 34.07 -45.31
CA GLN A 79 23.32 34.58 -45.34
C GLN A 79 24.35 33.43 -45.33
N SER A 80 24.05 32.33 -44.64
CA SER A 80 24.91 31.14 -44.61
C SER A 80 24.99 30.42 -45.97
N THR A 81 23.94 30.45 -46.81
CA THR A 81 24.03 29.90 -48.18
C THR A 81 24.94 30.74 -49.07
N TYR A 82 24.99 32.06 -48.85
CA TYR A 82 25.97 32.95 -49.48
C TYR A 82 27.40 32.65 -49.00
N TRP A 83 27.62 32.40 -47.70
CA TRP A 83 28.92 31.93 -47.18
C TRP A 83 29.34 30.57 -47.79
N HIS A 84 28.39 29.64 -47.90
CA HIS A 84 28.61 28.29 -48.46
C HIS A 84 29.09 28.32 -49.92
N SER A 85 28.65 29.30 -50.71
CA SER A 85 29.05 29.45 -52.11
C SER A 85 30.51 29.89 -52.28
N LYS A 86 31.07 30.61 -51.28
CA LYS A 86 32.43 31.16 -51.34
C LYS A 86 33.48 30.25 -50.69
N ASN A 87 33.19 29.53 -49.60
CA ASN A 87 34.12 28.57 -48.97
C ASN A 87 33.42 27.48 -48.15
N LYS A 88 33.57 26.20 -48.54
CA LYS A 88 32.92 25.06 -47.84
C LYS A 88 33.59 24.65 -46.51
N GLN A 89 34.88 24.93 -46.31
CA GLN A 89 35.63 24.50 -45.11
C GLN A 89 35.35 25.40 -43.90
N ASP A 90 35.06 26.68 -44.13
CA ASP A 90 34.91 27.69 -43.08
C ASP A 90 33.62 27.52 -42.24
N ILE A 91 32.60 26.87 -42.78
CA ILE A 91 31.34 26.67 -42.05
C ILE A 91 31.46 25.51 -41.07
N ASN A 92 32.23 24.47 -41.40
CA ASN A 92 32.54 23.41 -40.44
C ASN A 92 33.43 23.91 -39.30
N SER A 93 34.38 24.79 -39.59
CA SER A 93 35.20 25.43 -38.54
C SER A 93 34.38 26.40 -37.70
N LEU A 94 33.44 27.14 -38.29
CA LEU A 94 32.51 28.01 -37.55
C LEU A 94 31.54 27.20 -36.67
N LEU A 95 31.01 26.08 -37.15
CA LEU A 95 30.19 25.17 -36.34
C LEU A 95 31.00 24.58 -35.18
N ASN A 96 32.27 24.22 -35.40
CA ASN A 96 33.14 23.72 -34.33
C ASN A 96 33.51 24.85 -33.34
N LEU A 97 33.69 26.08 -33.81
CA LEU A 97 33.89 27.27 -32.98
C LEU A 97 32.66 27.52 -32.10
N LEU A 98 31.46 27.45 -32.67
CA LEU A 98 30.19 27.55 -31.92
C LEU A 98 30.08 26.48 -30.83
N VAL A 99 30.40 25.22 -31.16
CA VAL A 99 30.42 24.12 -30.17
C VAL A 99 31.43 24.44 -29.05
N HIS A 100 32.63 24.94 -29.40
CA HIS A 100 33.65 25.31 -28.41
C HIS A 100 33.23 26.49 -27.51
N LEU A 101 32.54 27.49 -28.07
CA LEU A 101 32.00 28.64 -27.34
C LEU A 101 30.89 28.20 -26.38
N LEU A 102 29.97 27.35 -26.85
CA LEU A 102 28.88 26.79 -26.03
C LEU A 102 29.44 26.04 -24.82
N MET A 103 30.49 25.25 -25.00
CA MET A 103 31.15 24.51 -23.92
C MET A 103 31.78 25.41 -22.84
N LYS A 104 32.03 26.69 -23.15
CA LYS A 104 32.64 27.69 -22.24
C LYS A 104 31.62 28.66 -21.64
N CYS A 105 30.34 28.58 -22.00
CA CYS A 105 29.32 29.47 -21.46
C CYS A 105 29.01 29.15 -19.99
N GLU A 106 29.10 30.18 -19.13
CA GLU A 106 28.75 30.12 -17.70
C GLU A 106 27.25 30.40 -17.47
N ASP A 107 26.70 31.41 -18.16
CA ASP A 107 25.35 31.95 -17.92
C ASP A 107 24.33 31.51 -18.97
N GLN A 108 23.05 31.35 -18.58
CA GLN A 108 21.89 31.04 -19.44
C GLN A 108 22.01 29.79 -20.33
N THR A 109 22.93 28.86 -20.00
CA THR A 109 23.14 27.61 -20.74
C THR A 109 21.88 26.76 -20.90
N PHE A 110 21.02 26.75 -19.87
CA PHE A 110 19.70 26.11 -19.93
C PHE A 110 18.81 26.71 -21.04
N GLU A 111 18.76 28.04 -21.15
CA GLU A 111 17.93 28.72 -22.16
C GLU A 111 18.47 28.49 -23.58
N ILE A 112 19.79 28.45 -23.75
CA ILE A 112 20.45 28.12 -25.02
C ILE A 112 20.11 26.70 -25.47
N ILE A 113 20.22 25.73 -24.56
CA ILE A 113 19.91 24.33 -24.87
C ILE A 113 18.41 24.18 -25.15
N MET A 114 17.54 24.85 -24.39
CA MET A 114 16.10 24.85 -24.64
C MET A 114 15.74 25.49 -25.97
N PHE A 115 16.40 26.59 -26.34
CA PHE A 115 16.25 27.22 -27.64
C PHE A 115 16.64 26.27 -28.77
N LEU A 116 17.83 25.67 -28.69
CA LEU A 116 18.31 24.70 -29.68
C LEU A 116 17.38 23.48 -29.80
N LEU A 117 16.85 22.98 -28.68
CA LEU A 117 15.90 21.88 -28.66
C LEU A 117 14.58 22.27 -29.32
N ASN A 118 14.00 23.42 -28.95
CA ASN A 118 12.74 23.92 -29.52
C ASN A 118 12.88 24.21 -31.04
N SER A 119 14.02 24.77 -31.47
CA SER A 119 14.33 25.01 -32.89
C SER A 119 14.63 23.73 -33.69
N SER A 120 14.90 22.60 -33.03
CA SER A 120 15.13 21.30 -33.66
C SER A 120 13.85 20.45 -33.84
N GLN A 121 12.72 20.88 -33.27
CA GLN A 121 11.43 20.20 -33.38
C GLN A 121 10.90 20.29 -34.81
N GLN A 122 10.36 19.18 -35.34
CA GLN A 122 9.71 19.19 -36.64
C GLN A 122 8.33 19.84 -36.53
N ALA A 123 8.07 20.75 -37.48
CA ALA A 123 6.95 21.67 -37.51
C ALA A 123 5.58 20.99 -37.72
N HIS A 124 5.06 20.30 -36.71
CA HIS A 124 3.64 19.93 -36.74
C HIS A 124 2.80 20.49 -35.61
N ILE A 125 3.30 20.88 -34.43
CA ILE A 125 2.41 21.33 -33.34
C ILE A 125 3.03 22.38 -32.39
N SER A 126 3.46 23.54 -32.87
CA SER A 126 3.80 24.65 -31.97
C SER A 126 3.39 26.01 -32.51
N LEU A 127 2.09 26.15 -32.78
CA LEU A 127 1.43 27.40 -33.19
C LEU A 127 1.10 28.33 -32.01
N PHE A 128 1.68 28.14 -30.81
CA PHE A 128 1.14 28.82 -29.61
C PHE A 128 2.13 29.47 -28.62
N LEU A 129 3.45 29.44 -28.83
CA LEU A 129 4.38 30.07 -27.87
C LEU A 129 5.43 31.02 -28.45
N LEU A 130 5.50 31.18 -29.78
CA LEU A 130 6.31 32.20 -30.42
C LEU A 130 5.37 33.02 -31.30
N GLY A 131 5.02 34.22 -30.83
CA GLY A 131 4.05 35.13 -31.43
C GLY A 131 4.49 35.75 -32.76
N ASP A 132 4.96 34.93 -33.70
CA ASP A 132 5.06 35.29 -35.12
C ASP A 132 5.05 34.02 -35.96
N GLY A 133 4.15 33.96 -36.95
CA GLY A 133 3.84 32.79 -37.78
C GLY A 133 4.93 32.35 -38.77
N CYS A 134 6.22 32.49 -38.45
CA CYS A 134 7.32 32.06 -39.29
C CYS A 134 7.78 30.64 -38.93
N GLN A 135 7.56 29.68 -39.84
CA GLN A 135 8.14 28.34 -39.74
C GLN A 135 9.67 28.41 -39.84
N VAL A 136 10.38 27.67 -38.98
CA VAL A 136 11.84 27.53 -39.03
C VAL A 136 12.22 26.71 -40.27
N ASN A 137 13.15 27.21 -41.09
CA ASN A 137 13.63 26.54 -42.29
C ASN A 137 14.22 25.15 -41.96
N PRO A 138 13.94 24.09 -42.77
CA PRO A 138 14.51 22.74 -42.54
C PRO A 138 16.05 22.71 -42.50
N LEU A 139 16.73 23.67 -43.14
CA LEU A 139 18.19 23.78 -43.07
C LEU A 139 18.68 24.23 -41.68
N VAL A 140 17.96 25.14 -41.02
CA VAL A 140 18.24 25.59 -39.65
C VAL A 140 17.98 24.45 -38.67
N GLN A 141 16.87 23.72 -38.84
CA GLN A 141 16.59 22.52 -38.03
C GLN A 141 17.74 21.50 -38.15
N ARG A 142 18.23 21.25 -39.37
CA ARG A 142 19.37 20.35 -39.60
C ARG A 142 20.66 20.88 -38.97
N ALA A 143 20.94 22.18 -39.08
CA ALA A 143 22.11 22.80 -38.45
C ALA A 143 22.05 22.68 -36.91
N CYS A 144 20.91 22.98 -36.29
CA CYS A 144 20.70 22.81 -34.84
C CYS A 144 20.89 21.34 -34.41
N THR A 145 20.42 20.36 -35.18
CA THR A 145 20.68 18.94 -34.86
C THR A 145 22.16 18.56 -34.96
N ILE A 146 22.91 19.14 -35.90
CA ILE A 146 24.36 18.92 -36.04
C ILE A 146 25.12 19.59 -34.90
N ILE A 147 24.69 20.78 -34.47
CA ILE A 147 25.29 21.47 -33.32
C ILE A 147 25.05 20.66 -32.05
N LEU A 148 23.81 20.23 -31.78
CA LEU A 148 23.49 19.38 -30.63
C LEU A 148 24.25 18.06 -30.65
N SER A 149 24.40 17.41 -31.82
CA SER A 149 25.17 16.17 -31.95
C SER A 149 26.65 16.35 -31.66
N LYS A 150 27.25 17.45 -32.13
CA LYS A 150 28.65 17.78 -31.86
C LYS A 150 28.86 18.17 -30.40
N VAL A 151 27.96 18.94 -29.79
CA VAL A 151 28.02 19.30 -28.37
C VAL A 151 27.95 18.05 -27.50
N LEU A 152 27.01 17.13 -27.76
CA LEU A 152 26.94 15.87 -27.01
C LEU A 152 28.19 15.01 -27.18
N LEU A 153 28.70 14.88 -28.40
CA LEU A 153 29.88 14.07 -28.68
C LEU A 153 31.13 14.66 -28.01
N ASP A 154 31.28 15.98 -27.99
CA ASP A 154 32.37 16.65 -27.28
C ASP A 154 32.21 16.59 -25.75
N LEU A 155 30.97 16.66 -25.22
CA LEU A 155 30.68 16.41 -23.80
C LEU A 155 31.07 14.99 -23.40
N GLU A 156 30.65 13.98 -24.16
CA GLU A 156 30.98 12.58 -23.91
C GLU A 156 32.49 12.35 -23.93
N ARG A 157 33.20 12.92 -24.90
CA ARG A 157 34.67 12.86 -25.01
C ARG A 157 35.37 13.51 -23.83
N GLN A 158 34.91 14.69 -23.39
CA GLN A 158 35.49 15.38 -22.24
C GLN A 158 35.20 14.66 -20.92
N ILE A 159 34.05 14.02 -20.78
CA ILE A 159 33.73 13.18 -19.62
C ILE A 159 34.63 11.92 -19.61
N LEU A 160 34.91 11.33 -20.78
CA LEU A 160 35.83 10.18 -20.90
C LEU A 160 37.30 10.56 -20.63
N SER A 161 37.75 11.74 -21.06
CA SER A 161 39.14 12.19 -20.84
C SER A 161 39.40 12.74 -19.43
N LYS A 162 38.35 12.95 -18.63
CA LYS A 162 38.44 13.42 -17.24
C LYS A 162 38.98 12.42 -16.24
N HIS A 163 39.10 11.14 -16.60
CA HIS A 163 39.84 10.21 -15.74
C HIS A 163 41.30 10.65 -15.53
N ASP A 164 41.84 11.51 -16.42
CA ASP A 164 43.25 11.95 -16.39
C ASP A 164 43.46 13.46 -16.12
N ASN A 165 42.42 14.32 -16.11
CA ASN A 165 42.61 15.79 -15.96
C ASN A 165 41.45 16.53 -15.25
N GLU A 166 41.76 17.24 -14.16
CA GLU A 166 40.87 18.05 -13.29
C GLU A 166 40.32 19.35 -13.94
N LYS A 167 39.96 19.37 -15.23
CA LYS A 167 39.38 20.59 -15.84
C LYS A 167 37.87 20.62 -15.69
N GLU A 168 37.30 21.48 -14.86
CA GLU A 168 35.84 21.65 -14.71
C GLU A 168 35.16 21.95 -16.06
N ILE A 169 34.04 21.27 -16.35
CA ILE A 169 33.21 21.57 -17.53
C ILE A 169 32.16 22.57 -17.08
N VAL A 170 32.39 23.83 -17.42
CA VAL A 170 31.55 24.97 -17.04
C VAL A 170 30.08 24.76 -17.41
N LEU A 171 29.81 24.26 -18.62
CA LEU A 171 28.45 24.00 -19.10
C LEU A 171 27.69 22.96 -18.25
N LEU A 172 28.35 21.91 -17.74
CA LEU A 172 27.69 20.91 -16.90
C LEU A 172 27.49 21.41 -15.46
N SER A 173 28.38 22.28 -14.98
CA SER A 173 28.23 22.93 -13.67
C SER A 173 27.06 23.92 -13.64
N SER A 174 26.83 24.67 -14.73
CA SER A 174 25.71 25.60 -14.86
C SER A 174 24.35 24.92 -15.08
N LEU A 175 24.35 23.66 -15.55
CA LEU A 175 23.12 22.88 -15.74
C LEU A 175 22.62 22.18 -14.46
N LYS A 176 23.49 21.97 -13.46
CA LYS A 176 23.14 21.33 -12.18
C LYS A 176 21.90 21.94 -11.48
N PRO A 177 21.75 23.27 -11.33
CA PRO A 177 20.58 23.86 -10.67
C PRO A 177 19.27 23.72 -11.48
N HIS A 178 19.34 23.43 -12.78
CA HIS A 178 18.17 23.35 -13.67
C HIS A 178 17.74 21.92 -13.98
N VAL A 179 18.28 20.94 -13.26
CA VAL A 179 18.02 19.51 -13.46
C VAL A 179 16.53 19.17 -13.33
N GLU A 180 15.82 19.71 -12.34
CA GLU A 180 14.38 19.46 -12.15
C GLU A 180 13.57 19.96 -13.34
N ARG A 181 13.90 21.14 -13.87
CA ARG A 181 13.24 21.73 -15.03
C ARG A 181 13.50 20.94 -16.31
N LEU A 182 14.70 20.38 -16.47
CA LEU A 182 15.01 19.45 -17.55
C LEU A 182 14.22 18.15 -17.43
N CYS A 183 14.06 17.62 -16.22
CA CYS A 183 13.25 16.42 -15.96
C CYS A 183 11.77 16.64 -16.28
N LEU A 184 11.19 17.77 -15.85
CA LEU A 184 9.82 18.13 -16.22
C LEU A 184 9.66 18.26 -17.74
N LYS A 185 10.62 18.87 -18.42
CA LYS A 185 10.57 19.01 -19.88
C LYS A 185 10.68 17.67 -20.61
N LEU A 186 11.48 16.74 -20.08
CA LEU A 186 11.55 15.37 -20.58
C LEU A 186 10.18 14.67 -20.50
N VAL A 187 9.48 14.84 -19.38
CA VAL A 187 8.15 14.28 -19.11
C VAL A 187 7.07 14.89 -20.01
N GLU A 188 7.12 16.20 -20.25
CA GLU A 188 6.16 16.95 -21.10
C GLU A 188 6.37 16.74 -22.61
N SER A 189 7.60 16.46 -23.04
CA SER A 189 7.91 16.39 -24.47
C SER A 189 7.18 15.23 -25.17
N THR A 190 6.66 15.47 -26.37
CA THR A 190 6.04 14.43 -27.22
C THR A 190 7.04 13.88 -28.26
N ASP A 191 7.99 14.70 -28.71
CA ASP A 191 8.97 14.36 -29.74
C ASP A 191 10.03 13.33 -29.27
N THR A 192 10.12 12.21 -29.99
CA THR A 192 11.10 11.13 -29.71
C THR A 192 12.55 11.57 -29.83
N ARG A 193 12.86 12.49 -30.75
CA ARG A 193 14.21 13.04 -30.90
C ARG A 193 14.60 13.93 -29.73
N CYS A 194 13.73 14.85 -29.34
CA CYS A 194 13.95 15.73 -28.20
C CYS A 194 14.15 14.94 -26.92
N LYS A 195 13.37 13.87 -26.71
CA LYS A 195 13.56 12.92 -25.60
C LYS A 195 14.96 12.32 -25.61
N ARG A 196 15.44 11.83 -26.75
CA ARG A 196 16.78 11.24 -26.86
C ARG A 196 17.89 12.23 -26.51
N TRP A 197 17.81 13.46 -27.02
CA TRP A 197 18.77 14.51 -26.69
C TRP A 197 18.75 14.84 -25.19
N LEU A 198 17.56 15.02 -24.61
CA LEU A 198 17.40 15.30 -23.18
C LEU A 198 17.92 14.16 -22.30
N ILE A 199 17.67 12.90 -22.67
CA ILE A 199 18.21 11.72 -21.98
C ILE A 199 19.73 11.75 -21.98
N GLN A 200 20.36 12.00 -23.12
CA GLN A 200 21.82 12.03 -23.24
C GLN A 200 22.44 13.21 -22.47
N ILE A 201 21.80 14.39 -22.49
CA ILE A 201 22.24 15.56 -21.70
C ILE A 201 22.14 15.25 -20.20
N LEU A 202 21.01 14.70 -19.74
CA LEU A 202 20.81 14.33 -18.34
C LEU A 202 21.78 13.23 -17.89
N ALA A 203 22.06 12.24 -18.75
CA ALA A 203 23.08 11.22 -18.49
C ALA A 203 24.47 11.86 -18.35
N CYS A 204 24.84 12.81 -19.23
CA CYS A 204 26.11 13.55 -19.12
C CYS A 204 26.22 14.38 -17.84
N VAL A 205 25.15 15.09 -17.45
CA VAL A 205 25.09 15.84 -16.18
C VAL A 205 25.23 14.89 -14.98
N GLY A 206 24.58 13.73 -15.05
CA GLY A 206 24.69 12.67 -14.04
C GLY A 206 26.09 12.10 -13.92
N TRP A 207 26.74 11.76 -15.04
CA TRP A 207 28.12 11.28 -15.06
C TRP A 207 29.11 12.30 -14.50
N TYR A 208 28.87 13.59 -14.72
CA TYR A 208 29.77 14.64 -14.24
C TYR A 208 29.62 14.95 -12.75
N ASN A 209 28.39 15.09 -12.25
CA ASN A 209 28.13 15.48 -10.86
C ASN A 209 28.13 14.29 -9.88
N GLY A 210 28.28 13.07 -10.38
CA GLY A 210 28.37 11.84 -9.60
C GLY A 210 27.02 11.29 -9.11
N LEU A 211 27.12 10.26 -8.26
CA LEU A 211 25.99 9.41 -7.85
C LEU A 211 24.84 10.18 -7.17
N ALA A 212 25.12 11.21 -6.36
CA ALA A 212 24.09 11.97 -5.67
C ALA A 212 23.15 12.73 -6.62
N CYS A 213 23.71 13.31 -7.70
CA CYS A 213 22.92 14.02 -8.70
C CYS A 213 22.06 13.06 -9.53
N VAL A 214 22.62 11.89 -9.88
CA VAL A 214 21.90 10.83 -10.59
C VAL A 214 20.71 10.33 -9.77
N ASN A 215 20.91 10.07 -8.47
CA ASN A 215 19.85 9.62 -7.58
C ASN A 215 18.72 10.66 -7.50
N HIS A 216 19.07 11.95 -7.41
CA HIS A 216 18.10 13.03 -7.41
C HIS A 216 17.29 13.10 -8.72
N ILE A 217 17.96 12.99 -9.88
CA ILE A 217 17.30 12.99 -11.21
C ILE A 217 16.29 11.85 -11.29
N LEU A 218 16.71 10.64 -10.97
CA LEU A 218 15.89 9.44 -11.13
C LEU A 218 14.77 9.40 -10.09
N ALA A 219 15.02 9.80 -8.84
CA ALA A 219 13.98 9.95 -7.81
C ALA A 219 12.93 10.99 -8.21
N PHE A 220 13.35 12.15 -8.70
CA PHE A 220 12.45 13.20 -9.14
C PHE A 220 11.60 12.78 -10.34
N LEU A 221 12.17 12.02 -11.29
CA LEU A 221 11.40 11.47 -12.41
C LEU A 221 10.35 10.47 -11.91
N LEU A 222 10.71 9.53 -11.03
CA LEU A 222 9.76 8.53 -10.51
C LEU A 222 8.56 9.14 -9.77
N LEU A 223 8.77 10.28 -9.09
CA LEU A 223 7.70 11.01 -8.39
C LEU A 223 6.75 11.76 -9.35
N ASN A 224 7.26 12.26 -10.48
CA ASN A 224 6.51 13.12 -11.40
C ASN A 224 5.91 12.38 -12.62
N ILE A 225 6.34 11.15 -12.90
CA ILE A 225 5.80 10.35 -14.00
C ILE A 225 4.35 9.94 -13.70
N SER A 226 3.46 10.16 -14.67
CA SER A 226 2.03 9.82 -14.55
C SER A 226 1.54 8.80 -15.59
N THR A 227 2.30 8.56 -16.66
CA THR A 227 1.91 7.66 -17.76
C THR A 227 2.93 6.55 -18.02
N GLU A 228 2.46 5.40 -18.48
CA GLU A 228 3.31 4.24 -18.79
C GLU A 228 4.34 4.55 -19.90
N SER A 229 3.99 5.38 -20.88
CA SER A 229 4.94 5.79 -21.94
C SER A 229 6.11 6.62 -21.40
N GLN A 230 5.88 7.41 -20.34
CA GLN A 230 6.93 8.17 -19.64
C GLN A 230 7.81 7.25 -18.77
N LEU A 231 7.25 6.16 -18.22
CA LEU A 231 8.01 5.13 -17.51
C LEU A 231 9.03 4.44 -18.42
N GLY A 232 8.70 4.25 -19.70
CA GLY A 232 9.64 3.75 -20.70
C GLY A 232 10.85 4.68 -20.93
N VAL A 233 10.64 5.99 -20.84
CA VAL A 233 11.72 7.00 -20.94
C VAL A 233 12.64 6.92 -19.71
N PHE A 234 12.09 6.67 -18.53
CA PHE A 234 12.87 6.45 -17.32
C PHE A 234 13.79 5.22 -17.44
N ILE A 235 13.28 4.09 -17.94
CA ILE A 235 14.09 2.87 -18.16
C ILE A 235 15.21 3.13 -19.17
N GLN A 236 14.94 3.90 -20.23
CA GLN A 236 15.97 4.29 -21.20
C GLN A 236 17.08 5.13 -20.56
N LEU A 237 16.71 6.14 -19.75
CA LEU A 237 17.68 6.96 -19.03
C LEU A 237 18.50 6.14 -18.04
N GLN A 238 17.85 5.27 -17.27
CA GLN A 238 18.54 4.36 -16.35
C GLN A 238 19.55 3.49 -17.09
N ARG A 239 19.17 2.90 -18.23
CA ARG A 239 20.05 2.04 -19.02
C ARG A 239 21.30 2.78 -19.49
N GLU A 240 21.16 4.02 -19.96
CA GLU A 240 22.30 4.85 -20.38
C GLU A 240 23.23 5.18 -19.20
N ILE A 241 22.67 5.47 -18.02
CA ILE A 241 23.45 5.79 -16.83
C ILE A 241 24.19 4.56 -16.28
N GLU A 242 23.53 3.39 -16.23
CA GLU A 242 24.07 2.12 -15.74
C GLU A 242 25.23 1.56 -16.58
N ILE A 243 25.43 2.07 -17.80
CA ILE A 243 26.60 1.72 -18.62
C ILE A 243 27.89 2.17 -17.92
N ARG A 244 27.89 3.33 -17.26
CA ARG A 244 29.07 3.94 -16.64
C ARG A 244 29.07 3.92 -15.11
N LEU A 245 27.91 3.98 -14.47
CA LEU A 245 27.78 3.94 -13.01
C LEU A 245 26.99 2.69 -12.61
N PRO A 246 27.65 1.61 -12.14
CA PRO A 246 26.94 0.43 -11.64
C PRO A 246 26.22 0.74 -10.31
N ALA A 247 25.16 -0.03 -10.00
CA ALA A 247 24.44 0.02 -8.73
C ALA A 247 23.71 1.34 -8.37
N VAL A 248 23.46 2.20 -9.35
CA VAL A 248 22.66 3.42 -9.18
C VAL A 248 21.29 3.12 -8.56
N LEU A 249 20.64 2.03 -9.00
CA LEU A 249 19.30 1.66 -8.55
C LEU A 249 19.20 1.43 -7.03
N LEU A 250 20.22 0.85 -6.40
CA LEU A 250 20.23 0.61 -4.95
C LEU A 250 20.26 1.92 -4.14
N ASN A 251 21.00 2.91 -4.64
CA ASN A 251 21.14 4.21 -3.98
C ASN A 251 19.94 5.13 -4.22
N ILE A 252 19.21 4.96 -5.34
CA ILE A 252 17.95 5.67 -5.56
C ILE A 252 16.97 5.35 -4.42
N MET A 253 16.84 4.08 -4.06
CA MET A 253 15.86 3.65 -3.05
C MET A 253 16.16 4.23 -1.66
N SER A 254 17.44 4.34 -1.28
CA SER A 254 17.84 5.00 -0.04
C SER A 254 17.66 6.52 -0.10
N THR A 255 17.78 7.15 -1.28
CA THR A 255 17.42 8.56 -1.42
C THR A 255 15.91 8.79 -1.41
N LEU A 256 15.12 7.87 -1.96
CA LEU A 256 13.65 7.94 -1.92
C LEU A 256 13.15 7.84 -0.49
N SER A 257 13.72 6.98 0.36
CA SER A 257 13.36 6.91 1.77
C SER A 257 13.73 8.18 2.55
N LEU A 258 14.86 8.81 2.21
CA LEU A 258 15.27 10.08 2.82
C LEU A 258 14.40 11.27 2.38
N LEU A 259 13.93 11.28 1.13
CA LEU A 259 13.05 12.32 0.60
C LEU A 259 11.61 12.23 1.10
N THR A 260 11.14 11.00 1.35
CA THR A 260 9.80 10.74 1.85
C THR A 260 9.72 10.82 3.38
N GLY A 261 10.75 10.39 4.10
CA GLY A 261 10.82 10.44 5.57
C GLY A 261 10.95 11.84 6.17
N LYS A 262 11.23 12.87 5.36
CA LYS A 262 11.33 14.28 5.81
C LYS A 262 10.00 15.03 5.79
N GLY A 263 8.87 14.37 5.54
CA GLY A 263 7.54 15.00 5.50
C GLY A 263 7.35 16.00 4.36
N THR A 264 8.26 16.02 3.39
CA THR A 264 8.24 16.93 2.23
C THR A 264 7.36 16.44 1.08
N THR A 265 6.99 15.15 1.07
CA THR A 265 6.20 14.54 -0.01
C THR A 265 4.76 14.28 0.43
N SER A 266 3.80 14.64 -0.42
CA SER A 266 2.37 14.35 -0.19
C SER A 266 2.09 12.84 -0.26
N SER A 267 1.06 12.34 0.44
CA SER A 267 0.65 10.93 0.36
C SER A 267 0.28 10.52 -1.09
N ALA A 268 -0.22 11.47 -1.88
CA ALA A 268 -0.48 11.28 -3.31
C ALA A 268 0.80 11.01 -4.14
N ASP A 269 1.94 11.57 -3.74
CA ASP A 269 3.20 11.36 -4.45
C ASP A 269 3.81 10.00 -4.09
N VAL A 270 3.65 9.56 -2.84
CA VAL A 270 4.00 8.20 -2.41
C VAL A 270 3.14 7.17 -3.15
N TYR A 271 1.84 7.42 -3.31
CA TYR A 271 0.96 6.58 -4.13
C TYR A 271 1.46 6.43 -5.57
N LYS A 272 1.78 7.55 -6.23
CA LYS A 272 2.30 7.55 -7.61
C LYS A 272 3.61 6.79 -7.72
N LEU A 273 4.53 7.00 -6.76
CA LEU A 273 5.79 6.26 -6.70
C LEU A 273 5.55 4.74 -6.62
N LEU A 274 4.71 4.29 -5.70
CA LEU A 274 4.38 2.87 -5.53
C LEU A 274 3.71 2.29 -6.77
N ARG A 275 2.81 3.04 -7.41
CA ARG A 275 2.17 2.64 -8.67
C ARG A 275 3.21 2.49 -9.79
N ASN A 276 4.10 3.47 -9.95
CA ASN A 276 5.16 3.45 -10.96
C ASN A 276 6.11 2.26 -10.74
N LEU A 277 6.55 2.02 -9.50
CA LEU A 277 7.35 0.85 -9.16
C LEU A 277 6.62 -0.47 -9.45
N THR A 278 5.32 -0.54 -9.13
CA THR A 278 4.50 -1.73 -9.40
C THR A 278 4.44 -2.02 -10.90
N THR A 279 4.28 -0.99 -11.75
CA THR A 279 4.29 -1.18 -13.21
C THR A 279 5.65 -1.64 -13.73
N ILE A 280 6.76 -1.13 -13.18
CA ILE A 280 8.11 -1.57 -13.56
C ILE A 280 8.32 -3.05 -13.20
N VAL A 281 7.95 -3.46 -11.99
CA VAL A 281 8.10 -4.85 -11.54
C VAL A 281 7.19 -5.80 -12.35
N LYS A 282 6.00 -5.36 -12.77
CA LYS A 282 5.16 -6.12 -13.71
C LYS A 282 5.86 -6.35 -15.04
N TRP A 283 6.46 -5.31 -15.62
CA TRP A 283 7.20 -5.45 -16.87
C TRP A 283 8.40 -6.38 -16.73
N GLU A 284 9.12 -6.31 -15.61
CA GLU A 284 10.22 -7.22 -15.30
C GLU A 284 9.75 -8.68 -15.20
N ASN A 285 8.57 -8.94 -14.61
CA ASN A 285 7.97 -10.27 -14.53
C ASN A 285 7.53 -10.83 -15.88
N GLU A 286 6.97 -9.99 -16.74
CA GLU A 286 6.47 -10.39 -18.06
C GLU A 286 7.61 -10.54 -19.09
N SER A 287 8.69 -9.76 -18.94
CA SER A 287 9.85 -9.82 -19.81
C SER A 287 10.76 -11.00 -19.47
N LYS A 288 10.96 -11.91 -20.42
CA LYS A 288 11.96 -13.00 -20.29
C LYS A 288 13.41 -12.50 -20.34
N THR A 289 13.63 -11.25 -20.73
CA THR A 289 14.96 -10.62 -20.80
C THR A 289 15.07 -9.52 -19.76
N PRO A 290 16.16 -9.46 -18.98
CA PRO A 290 16.35 -8.38 -18.01
C PRO A 290 16.38 -7.04 -18.73
N LEU A 291 15.46 -6.13 -18.40
CA LEU A 291 15.42 -4.78 -18.98
C LEU A 291 16.65 -3.95 -18.59
N THR A 292 17.25 -4.25 -17.43
CA THR A 292 18.32 -3.48 -16.78
C THR A 292 19.40 -4.43 -16.23
N ARG A 293 20.60 -3.90 -15.93
CA ARG A 293 21.68 -4.71 -15.35
C ARG A 293 21.40 -5.07 -13.89
N CYS A 294 20.69 -4.20 -13.16
CA CYS A 294 20.19 -4.45 -11.82
C CYS A 294 18.68 -4.68 -11.86
N GLN A 295 18.21 -5.74 -11.20
CA GLN A 295 16.78 -6.06 -11.09
C GLN A 295 16.11 -5.15 -10.05
N PHE A 296 14.91 -4.65 -10.34
CA PHE A 296 14.17 -3.78 -9.41
C PHE A 296 13.73 -4.56 -8.17
N LYS A 297 13.36 -5.83 -8.36
CA LYS A 297 13.03 -6.74 -7.26
C LYS A 297 14.13 -6.82 -6.20
N GLU A 298 15.37 -7.08 -6.60
CA GLU A 298 16.51 -7.19 -5.67
C GLU A 298 16.76 -5.87 -4.92
N CYS A 299 16.52 -4.74 -5.58
CA CYS A 299 16.71 -3.43 -4.97
C CYS A 299 15.60 -3.09 -3.95
N ILE A 300 14.38 -3.54 -4.21
CA ILE A 300 13.27 -3.41 -3.25
C ILE A 300 13.50 -4.33 -2.06
N ILE A 301 13.92 -5.58 -2.29
CA ILE A 301 14.25 -6.56 -1.24
C ILE A 301 15.31 -6.02 -0.27
N LYS A 302 16.35 -5.34 -0.77
CA LYS A 302 17.39 -4.72 0.06
C LYS A 302 16.90 -3.51 0.88
N ASN A 303 15.82 -2.87 0.46
CA ASN A 303 15.24 -1.70 1.13
C ASN A 303 13.85 -1.98 1.73
N MET A 304 13.56 -3.24 2.10
CA MET A 304 12.23 -3.62 2.64
C MET A 304 11.81 -2.82 3.87
N ALA A 305 12.77 -2.38 4.70
CA ALA A 305 12.49 -1.54 5.87
C ALA A 305 11.79 -0.21 5.51
N THR A 306 12.16 0.40 4.38
CA THR A 306 11.58 1.70 3.95
C THR A 306 10.19 1.50 3.37
N PHE A 307 9.94 0.38 2.69
CA PHE A 307 8.60 0.02 2.23
C PHE A 307 7.68 -0.33 3.40
N ALA A 308 8.21 -0.98 4.44
CA ALA A 308 7.46 -1.24 5.66
C ALA A 308 7.01 0.06 6.36
N SER A 309 7.85 1.11 6.38
CA SER A 309 7.44 2.42 6.90
C SER A 309 6.35 3.08 6.04
N PHE A 310 6.45 3.02 4.71
CA PHE A 310 5.39 3.54 3.83
C PHE A 310 4.06 2.82 4.02
N PHE A 311 4.12 1.52 4.32
CA PHE A 311 2.93 0.72 4.58
C PHE A 311 2.29 1.02 5.94
N SER A 312 3.08 1.46 6.92
CA SER A 312 2.58 1.84 8.26
C SER A 312 1.95 3.23 8.29
N ASP A 313 2.54 4.20 7.60
CA ASP A 313 2.17 5.62 7.72
C ASP A 313 1.16 6.09 6.65
N GLY A 314 0.83 5.21 5.69
CA GLY A 314 0.05 5.55 4.50
C GLY A 314 -1.47 5.49 4.64
N ASP A 315 -2.16 6.29 3.83
CA ASP A 315 -3.61 6.20 3.57
C ASP A 315 -3.99 4.82 2.98
N LEU A 316 -5.25 4.40 3.12
CA LEU A 316 -5.77 3.11 2.64
C LEU A 316 -5.32 2.77 1.20
N GLU A 317 -5.41 3.74 0.28
CA GLU A 317 -5.02 3.56 -1.12
C GLU A 317 -3.51 3.30 -1.30
N THR A 318 -2.67 4.03 -0.55
CA THR A 318 -1.21 3.82 -0.57
C THR A 318 -0.85 2.46 0.01
N GLY A 319 -1.56 2.03 1.07
CA GLY A 319 -1.37 0.73 1.68
C GLY A 319 -1.69 -0.41 0.71
N ILE A 320 -2.81 -0.32 -0.02
CA ILE A 320 -3.20 -1.33 -1.03
C ILE A 320 -2.21 -1.37 -2.20
N GLN A 321 -1.72 -0.22 -2.69
CA GLN A 321 -0.68 -0.23 -3.74
C GLN A 321 0.64 -0.81 -3.24
N CYS A 322 1.01 -0.55 -1.98
CA CYS A 322 2.16 -1.18 -1.37
C CYS A 322 1.99 -2.71 -1.33
N LEU A 323 0.82 -3.21 -0.94
CA LEU A 323 0.50 -4.64 -0.98
C LEU A 323 0.58 -5.23 -2.39
N HIS A 324 0.12 -4.50 -3.42
CA HIS A 324 0.26 -4.95 -4.81
C HIS A 324 1.72 -5.08 -5.23
N LEU A 325 2.57 -4.12 -4.86
CA LEU A 325 4.01 -4.17 -5.12
C LEU A 325 4.65 -5.36 -4.40
N LEU A 326 4.41 -5.48 -3.09
CA LEU A 326 5.01 -6.51 -2.25
C LEU A 326 4.57 -7.92 -2.64
N ASN A 327 3.34 -8.09 -3.14
CA ASN A 327 2.85 -9.38 -3.65
C ASN A 327 3.61 -9.86 -4.90
N MET A 328 4.21 -8.97 -5.68
CA MET A 328 4.99 -9.32 -6.88
C MET A 328 6.44 -9.68 -6.57
N ILE A 329 6.86 -9.50 -5.32
CA ILE A 329 8.23 -9.70 -4.86
C ILE A 329 8.25 -10.95 -3.99
N ASP A 330 9.35 -11.69 -4.07
CA ASP A 330 9.58 -12.85 -3.22
C ASP A 330 10.25 -12.37 -1.92
N LEU A 331 9.72 -12.82 -0.78
CA LEU A 331 10.24 -12.43 0.53
C LEU A 331 11.63 -13.05 0.71
N PRO A 332 12.65 -12.27 1.12
CA PRO A 332 13.95 -12.84 1.45
C PRO A 332 13.82 -13.70 2.72
N GLY A 333 14.48 -14.86 2.76
CA GLY A 333 14.41 -15.76 3.92
C GLY A 333 14.93 -15.16 5.24
N ASN A 334 15.74 -14.09 5.17
CA ASN A 334 16.35 -13.42 6.32
C ASN A 334 15.87 -11.97 6.46
N LEU A 335 14.59 -11.77 6.77
CA LEU A 335 14.08 -10.44 7.16
C LEU A 335 14.43 -10.13 8.61
N GLU A 336 14.82 -8.88 8.88
CA GLU A 336 14.97 -8.41 10.26
C GLU A 336 13.63 -8.47 10.98
N THR A 337 13.62 -8.92 12.24
CA THR A 337 12.40 -9.11 13.03
C THR A 337 11.59 -7.82 13.16
N VAL A 338 12.25 -6.66 13.25
CA VAL A 338 11.59 -5.34 13.29
C VAL A 338 10.79 -5.10 12.01
N THR A 339 11.41 -5.30 10.84
CA THR A 339 10.75 -5.11 9.54
C THR A 339 9.56 -6.04 9.36
N LEU A 340 9.71 -7.30 9.77
CA LEU A 340 8.65 -8.30 9.71
C LEU A 340 7.46 -7.93 10.61
N VAL A 341 7.73 -7.49 11.85
CA VAL A 341 6.68 -7.04 12.77
C VAL A 341 5.99 -5.78 12.27
N THR A 342 6.73 -4.83 11.70
CA THR A 342 6.13 -3.62 11.11
C THR A 342 5.20 -3.98 9.95
N LEU A 343 5.63 -4.85 9.02
CA LEU A 343 4.82 -5.33 7.90
C LEU A 343 3.56 -6.06 8.39
N ALA A 344 3.71 -6.93 9.38
CA ALA A 344 2.60 -7.66 9.97
C ALA A 344 1.58 -6.72 10.66
N ARG A 345 2.06 -5.70 11.39
CA ARG A 345 1.22 -4.67 12.01
C ARG A 345 0.43 -3.89 10.96
N SER A 346 1.08 -3.46 9.88
CA SER A 346 0.43 -2.71 8.80
C SER A 346 -0.54 -3.56 7.99
N CYS A 347 -0.33 -4.87 7.84
CA CYS A 347 -1.36 -5.79 7.31
C CYS A 347 -2.63 -5.78 8.17
N VAL A 348 -2.47 -5.84 9.50
CA VAL A 348 -3.63 -5.78 10.40
C VAL A 348 -4.29 -4.40 10.33
N ALA A 349 -3.52 -3.31 10.36
CA ALA A 349 -4.05 -1.95 10.24
C ALA A 349 -4.82 -1.73 8.92
N THR A 350 -4.30 -2.23 7.80
CA THR A 350 -4.97 -2.14 6.50
C THR A 350 -6.28 -2.91 6.47
N LEU A 351 -6.36 -4.10 7.06
CA LEU A 351 -7.64 -4.82 7.24
C LEU A 351 -8.68 -3.96 7.96
N PHE A 352 -8.33 -3.37 9.12
CA PHE A 352 -9.28 -2.54 9.86
C PHE A 352 -9.67 -1.27 9.09
N SER A 353 -8.73 -0.68 8.33
CA SER A 353 -9.05 0.44 7.45
C SER A 353 -10.01 0.04 6.31
N ILE A 354 -9.85 -1.15 5.71
CA ILE A 354 -10.80 -1.70 4.73
C ILE A 354 -12.18 -1.88 5.37
N CYS A 355 -12.25 -2.48 6.56
CA CYS A 355 -13.50 -2.70 7.28
C CYS A 355 -14.20 -1.40 7.73
N SER A 356 -13.44 -0.33 7.95
CA SER A 356 -13.96 0.99 8.32
C SER A 356 -14.62 1.75 7.16
N THR A 357 -14.33 1.37 5.91
CA THR A 357 -15.02 1.97 4.75
C THR A 357 -16.47 1.49 4.68
N ALA A 358 -17.43 2.38 4.43
CA ALA A 358 -18.83 2.00 4.24
C ALA A 358 -19.02 1.29 2.90
N GLY A 359 -19.79 0.20 2.88
CA GLY A 359 -20.08 -0.60 1.70
C GLY A 359 -21.39 -0.23 1.02
N ASP A 360 -21.77 1.05 0.96
CA ASP A 360 -23.12 1.44 0.54
C ASP A 360 -23.49 1.06 -0.92
N THR A 361 -22.52 0.60 -1.72
CA THR A 361 -22.71 0.18 -3.11
C THR A 361 -22.16 -1.24 -3.37
N ASP A 362 -22.77 -1.97 -4.32
CA ASP A 362 -22.30 -3.29 -4.77
C ASP A 362 -20.83 -3.27 -5.25
N GLU A 363 -20.40 -2.18 -5.88
CA GLU A 363 -19.00 -1.98 -6.28
C GLU A 363 -18.08 -1.79 -5.06
N GLY A 364 -18.57 -1.12 -4.02
CA GLY A 364 -17.89 -0.98 -2.74
C GLY A 364 -17.60 -2.35 -2.09
N TYR A 365 -18.60 -3.24 -2.03
CA TYR A 365 -18.41 -4.60 -1.52
C TYR A 365 -17.42 -5.42 -2.34
N LYS A 366 -17.48 -5.35 -3.68
CA LYS A 366 -16.52 -6.04 -4.56
C LYS A 366 -15.09 -5.50 -4.38
N ASN A 367 -14.93 -4.19 -4.23
CA ASN A 367 -13.63 -3.59 -3.97
C ASN A 367 -13.07 -4.00 -2.61
N LYS A 368 -13.90 -4.03 -1.55
CA LYS A 368 -13.52 -4.57 -0.24
C LYS A 368 -13.03 -6.01 -0.36
N GLN A 369 -13.78 -6.87 -1.05
CA GLN A 369 -13.39 -8.27 -1.26
C GLN A 369 -12.08 -8.40 -2.02
N ARG A 370 -11.90 -7.67 -3.12
CA ARG A 370 -10.66 -7.67 -3.92
C ARG A 370 -9.45 -7.20 -3.10
N ASN A 371 -9.61 -6.15 -2.31
CA ASN A 371 -8.55 -5.65 -1.44
C ASN A 371 -8.20 -6.68 -0.37
N THR A 372 -9.20 -7.32 0.22
CA THR A 372 -9.00 -8.45 1.14
C THR A 372 -8.29 -9.62 0.47
N ASP A 373 -8.60 -9.96 -0.78
CA ASP A 373 -7.92 -11.03 -1.53
C ASP A 373 -6.43 -10.74 -1.70
N THR A 374 -6.09 -9.49 -2.03
CA THR A 374 -4.69 -9.05 -2.19
C THR A 374 -3.94 -9.10 -0.87
N LEU A 375 -4.61 -8.76 0.23
CA LEU A 375 -4.05 -8.84 1.57
C LEU A 375 -3.87 -10.31 2.00
N CYS A 376 -4.85 -11.18 1.76
CA CYS A 376 -4.75 -12.61 2.01
C CYS A 376 -3.55 -13.23 1.27
N ALA A 377 -3.37 -12.91 -0.02
CA ALA A 377 -2.24 -13.40 -0.81
C ALA A 377 -0.89 -13.01 -0.19
N TYR A 378 -0.77 -11.79 0.34
CA TYR A 378 0.46 -11.33 0.98
C TYR A 378 0.65 -11.95 2.36
N VAL A 379 -0.42 -12.06 3.15
CA VAL A 379 -0.40 -12.67 4.49
C VAL A 379 -0.01 -14.14 4.41
N THR A 380 -0.47 -14.89 3.40
CA THR A 380 -0.06 -16.28 3.16
C THR A 380 1.44 -16.40 2.84
N LYS A 381 2.03 -15.42 2.16
CA LYS A 381 3.50 -15.37 1.94
C LYS A 381 4.22 -15.04 3.25
N LEU A 382 3.71 -14.07 4.01
CA LEU A 382 4.34 -13.64 5.26
C LEU A 382 4.24 -14.70 6.36
N SER A 383 3.17 -15.50 6.37
CA SER A 383 2.91 -16.56 7.36
C SER A 383 3.85 -17.77 7.24
N GLU A 384 4.67 -17.85 6.19
CA GLU A 384 5.77 -18.82 6.11
C GLU A 384 6.78 -18.63 7.25
N SER A 385 6.92 -17.39 7.74
CA SER A 385 7.72 -17.10 8.93
C SER A 385 6.91 -17.34 10.21
N THR A 386 7.51 -18.09 11.14
CA THR A 386 6.88 -18.45 12.41
C THR A 386 6.56 -17.25 13.30
N THR A 387 7.39 -16.21 13.25
CA THR A 387 7.19 -14.99 14.02
C THR A 387 6.05 -14.14 13.46
N ALA A 388 5.89 -14.14 12.13
CA ALA A 388 4.89 -13.32 11.46
C ALA A 388 3.47 -13.80 11.73
N TYR A 389 3.18 -15.08 11.48
CA TYR A 389 1.80 -15.57 11.65
C TYR A 389 1.33 -15.42 13.11
N ARG A 390 2.21 -15.71 14.08
CA ARG A 390 1.91 -15.56 15.52
C ARG A 390 1.59 -14.12 15.88
N TYR A 391 2.39 -13.18 15.37
CA TYR A 391 2.15 -11.76 15.61
C TYR A 391 0.86 -11.27 14.92
N ILE A 392 0.60 -11.67 13.68
CA ILE A 392 -0.63 -11.32 12.94
C ILE A 392 -1.84 -11.85 13.69
N GLN A 393 -1.87 -13.14 14.03
CA GLN A 393 -3.01 -13.76 14.74
C GLN A 393 -3.26 -13.09 16.09
N ARG A 394 -2.21 -12.86 16.90
CA ARG A 394 -2.34 -12.19 18.20
C ARG A 394 -2.87 -10.76 18.04
N THR A 395 -2.27 -9.98 17.15
CA THR A 395 -2.64 -8.56 16.96
C THR A 395 -4.06 -8.45 16.40
N LEU A 396 -4.40 -9.27 15.41
CA LEU A 396 -5.72 -9.29 14.78
C LEU A 396 -6.79 -9.70 15.81
N LEU A 397 -6.62 -10.80 16.54
CA LEU A 397 -7.56 -11.20 17.58
C LEU A 397 -7.70 -10.14 18.67
N THR A 398 -6.60 -9.56 19.14
CA THR A 398 -6.64 -8.49 20.15
C THR A 398 -7.47 -7.31 19.64
N GLN A 399 -7.23 -6.87 18.40
CA GLN A 399 -7.94 -5.74 17.80
C GLN A 399 -9.41 -6.02 17.48
N LEU A 400 -9.77 -7.27 17.15
CA LEU A 400 -11.17 -7.71 17.00
C LEU A 400 -11.93 -7.66 18.33
N LEU A 401 -11.22 -7.83 19.46
CA LEU A 401 -11.81 -7.84 20.80
C LEU A 401 -11.78 -6.48 21.50
N THR A 402 -11.05 -5.49 20.96
CA THR A 402 -10.95 -4.12 21.47
C THR A 402 -12.27 -3.36 21.31
N LYS A 403 -12.70 -2.63 22.35
CA LYS A 403 -13.99 -1.91 22.40
C LYS A 403 -14.21 -0.94 21.22
N GLU A 404 -13.15 -0.37 20.65
CA GLU A 404 -13.21 0.62 19.56
C GLU A 404 -13.65 0.00 18.22
N ASN A 405 -13.20 -1.21 17.90
CA ASN A 405 -13.43 -1.86 16.60
C ASN A 405 -14.60 -2.84 16.61
N VAL A 406 -15.03 -3.25 17.80
CA VAL A 406 -16.14 -4.17 18.03
C VAL A 406 -17.47 -3.78 17.33
N PRO A 407 -17.88 -2.49 17.17
CA PRO A 407 -19.07 -2.15 16.38
C PRO A 407 -18.96 -2.54 14.89
N LEU A 408 -17.76 -2.60 14.30
CA LEU A 408 -17.55 -2.97 12.89
C LEU A 408 -17.98 -4.40 12.56
N PHE A 409 -18.07 -5.28 13.56
CA PHE A 409 -18.34 -6.71 13.41
C PHE A 409 -19.68 -7.15 13.98
N GLY A 410 -20.50 -6.20 14.45
CA GLY A 410 -21.86 -6.46 14.96
C GLY A 410 -21.94 -6.66 16.46
N HIS A 411 -21.25 -5.81 17.23
CA HIS A 411 -21.41 -5.76 18.67
C HIS A 411 -22.87 -5.55 19.07
N LYS A 412 -23.36 -6.40 19.96
CA LYS A 412 -24.59 -6.11 20.70
C LYS A 412 -24.20 -5.32 21.95
N GLN A 413 -24.48 -4.02 21.95
CA GLN A 413 -24.17 -3.18 23.11
C GLN A 413 -24.95 -3.72 24.32
N ASP A 414 -24.22 -4.07 25.38
CA ASP A 414 -24.83 -4.38 26.67
C ASP A 414 -25.70 -3.19 27.10
N GLN A 415 -26.99 -3.41 27.32
CA GLN A 415 -27.89 -2.41 27.91
C GLN A 415 -27.45 -1.95 29.34
N ALA A 416 -26.35 -2.50 29.85
CA ALA A 416 -25.78 -2.26 31.17
C ALA A 416 -24.38 -1.62 31.16
N SER A 417 -23.69 -1.48 30.01
CA SER A 417 -22.40 -0.79 29.97
C SER A 417 -22.60 0.72 29.92
N PHE A 418 -22.64 1.30 31.12
CA PHE A 418 -22.57 2.73 31.37
C PHE A 418 -21.35 3.35 30.65
N SER A 419 -21.58 4.04 29.54
CA SER A 419 -20.72 5.12 29.11
C SER A 419 -21.26 6.41 29.73
N SER A 420 -20.58 6.91 30.76
CA SER A 420 -20.65 8.31 31.18
C SER A 420 -19.93 9.22 30.16
N SER A 421 -20.13 8.95 28.88
CA SER A 421 -19.57 9.70 27.78
C SER A 421 -20.59 9.79 26.65
N SER A 422 -21.81 10.23 26.98
CA SER A 422 -22.41 11.18 26.06
C SER A 422 -21.39 12.30 25.94
N LYS A 423 -20.89 12.57 24.73
CA LYS A 423 -20.44 13.93 24.40
C LYS A 423 -21.68 14.83 24.47
N SER A 424 -22.26 15.00 25.66
CA SER A 424 -23.08 16.14 25.94
C SER A 424 -22.13 17.30 25.79
N THR A 425 -22.43 18.17 24.84
CA THR A 425 -21.92 19.53 24.85
C THR A 425 -21.92 20.03 26.30
N PRO A 426 -20.88 20.75 26.77
CA PRO A 426 -20.84 21.29 28.11
C PRO A 426 -21.96 22.33 28.23
N THR A 427 -23.18 21.86 28.47
CA THR A 427 -24.32 22.70 28.80
C THR A 427 -23.99 23.27 30.16
N SER A 428 -24.04 24.60 30.28
CA SER A 428 -23.71 25.22 31.55
C SER A 428 -24.74 24.72 32.57
N LEU A 429 -24.27 24.37 33.77
CA LEU A 429 -25.13 23.98 34.91
C LEU A 429 -26.29 24.95 35.13
N PHE A 430 -26.10 26.21 34.74
CA PHE A 430 -27.11 27.25 34.79
C PHE A 430 -28.29 27.00 33.81
N GLU A 431 -28.04 26.56 32.57
CA GLU A 431 -29.10 26.24 31.61
C GLU A 431 -29.92 25.02 32.04
N GLU A 432 -29.28 24.05 32.68
CA GLU A 432 -29.94 22.84 33.20
C GLU A 432 -30.78 23.15 34.46
N LEU A 433 -30.29 24.05 35.32
CA LEU A 433 -31.04 24.62 36.44
C LEU A 433 -32.22 25.49 35.99
N GLN A 434 -32.08 26.21 34.89
CA GLN A 434 -33.15 27.06 34.34
C GLN A 434 -34.32 26.22 33.80
N LYS A 435 -34.05 25.01 33.28
CA LYS A 435 -35.09 24.04 32.88
C LYS A 435 -35.85 23.44 34.07
N THR A 436 -35.25 23.43 35.25
CA THR A 436 -35.83 22.85 36.48
C THR A 436 -36.46 23.89 37.42
N GLN A 437 -36.23 25.19 37.20
CA GLN A 437 -36.95 26.26 37.90
C GLN A 437 -38.44 26.27 37.50
N ARG A 438 -39.28 25.66 38.33
CA ARG A 438 -40.71 26.00 38.42
C ARG A 438 -40.91 26.82 39.69
N GLU A 439 -41.51 28.00 39.55
CA GLU A 439 -41.95 28.84 40.67
C GLU A 439 -42.93 28.05 41.55
N SER A 440 -42.45 27.48 42.65
CA SER A 440 -43.34 26.95 43.68
C SER A 440 -42.73 27.12 45.06
N THR A 441 -43.49 27.73 45.96
CA THR A 441 -43.13 28.04 47.36
C THR A 441 -43.28 26.82 48.29
N VAL A 442 -43.34 25.61 47.74
CA VAL A 442 -43.53 24.36 48.50
C VAL A 442 -42.39 23.42 48.15
N ALA A 443 -41.85 22.74 49.17
CA ALA A 443 -40.75 21.78 49.02
C ALA A 443 -41.01 20.79 47.88
N HIS A 444 -39.97 20.49 47.10
CA HIS A 444 -40.01 19.56 45.97
C HIS A 444 -40.67 18.22 46.37
N HIS A 445 -41.63 17.74 45.57
CA HIS A 445 -42.52 16.61 45.89
C HIS A 445 -41.82 15.21 45.90
N HIS A 446 -40.50 15.14 45.69
CA HIS A 446 -39.73 13.89 45.73
C HIS A 446 -38.41 14.08 46.51
N GLY A 447 -37.96 13.04 47.22
CA GLY A 447 -36.74 13.06 48.07
C GLY A 447 -35.41 12.96 47.31
N GLY A 448 -35.32 13.50 46.10
CA GLY A 448 -34.17 13.36 45.19
C GLY A 448 -34.44 12.41 44.01
N ILE A 449 -33.48 12.32 43.08
CA ILE A 449 -33.52 11.42 41.90
C ILE A 449 -32.49 10.31 42.15
N ILE A 450 -32.88 9.05 41.91
CA ILE A 450 -31.93 7.92 41.92
C ILE A 450 -31.30 7.83 40.53
N GLY A 451 -29.99 8.11 40.45
CA GLY A 451 -29.23 8.07 39.20
C GLY A 451 -29.52 9.23 38.24
N GLN A 452 -29.34 9.01 36.93
CA GLN A 452 -29.47 10.03 35.89
C GLN A 452 -30.86 10.06 35.19
N GLY A 453 -31.86 9.34 35.70
CA GLY A 453 -33.20 9.29 35.10
C GLY A 453 -33.30 8.36 33.87
N LYS A 454 -34.24 8.64 32.96
CA LYS A 454 -34.58 7.78 31.80
C LYS A 454 -33.37 7.69 30.86
N ARG A 455 -32.85 6.46 30.68
CA ARG A 455 -31.71 6.19 29.81
C ARG A 455 -32.02 6.64 28.37
N VAL A 456 -31.22 7.58 27.86
CA VAL A 456 -31.24 7.95 26.45
C VAL A 456 -30.52 6.86 25.68
N HIS A 457 -31.25 6.15 24.82
CA HIS A 457 -30.66 5.16 23.94
C HIS A 457 -30.07 5.90 22.74
N THR A 458 -28.76 6.16 22.75
CA THR A 458 -28.04 6.58 21.55
C THR A 458 -27.94 5.36 20.64
N GLN A 459 -28.81 5.29 19.63
CA GLN A 459 -28.65 4.36 18.52
C GLN A 459 -27.48 4.84 17.67
N ASP A 460 -26.26 4.41 18.01
CA ASP A 460 -25.07 4.57 17.17
C ASP A 460 -24.79 3.27 16.40
N ASP A 461 -25.80 2.69 15.74
CA ASP A 461 -25.57 1.60 14.78
C ASP A 461 -25.31 2.21 13.40
N SER A 462 -24.09 2.72 13.18
CA SER A 462 -23.70 3.33 11.91
C SER A 462 -23.50 2.34 10.76
N PHE A 463 -23.45 1.03 11.06
CA PHE A 463 -23.18 -0.02 10.06
C PHE A 463 -24.37 -0.96 9.88
N THR A 464 -24.69 -1.29 8.64
CA THR A 464 -25.75 -2.26 8.31
C THR A 464 -25.38 -3.68 8.76
N GLN A 465 -26.37 -4.56 8.95
CA GLN A 465 -26.12 -5.96 9.29
C GLN A 465 -25.30 -6.69 8.20
N ASP A 466 -25.48 -6.29 6.94
CA ASP A 466 -24.75 -6.83 5.79
C ASP A 466 -23.29 -6.36 5.77
N ASP A 467 -23.03 -5.07 6.05
CA ASP A 467 -21.66 -4.56 6.24
C ASP A 467 -20.92 -5.31 7.36
N GLN A 468 -21.59 -5.54 8.49
CA GLN A 468 -21.00 -6.29 9.61
C GLN A 468 -20.71 -7.74 9.21
N ALA A 469 -21.59 -8.39 8.46
CA ALA A 469 -21.38 -9.75 7.98
C ALA A 469 -20.20 -9.85 6.99
N THR A 470 -20.10 -8.90 6.05
CA THR A 470 -18.98 -8.84 5.10
C THR A 470 -17.65 -8.54 5.80
N ASN A 471 -17.65 -7.67 6.81
CA ASN A 471 -16.47 -7.39 7.65
C ASN A 471 -16.01 -8.63 8.42
N ARG A 472 -16.94 -9.37 9.05
CA ARG A 472 -16.61 -10.65 9.71
C ARG A 472 -15.99 -11.64 8.72
N LEU A 473 -16.58 -11.77 7.53
CA LEU A 473 -16.05 -12.65 6.49
C LEU A 473 -14.65 -12.22 6.04
N CYS A 474 -14.37 -10.91 5.89
CA CYS A 474 -13.03 -10.44 5.55
C CYS A 474 -11.99 -10.79 6.64
N ALA A 475 -12.33 -10.57 7.92
CA ALA A 475 -11.46 -10.93 9.04
C ALA A 475 -11.17 -12.44 9.10
N LEU A 476 -12.20 -13.28 8.90
CA LEU A 476 -12.06 -14.74 8.89
C LEU A 476 -11.19 -15.21 7.72
N ARG A 477 -11.33 -14.60 6.54
CA ARG A 477 -10.50 -14.94 5.37
C ARG A 477 -9.03 -14.64 5.61
N VAL A 478 -8.71 -13.54 6.29
CA VAL A 478 -7.34 -13.19 6.64
C VAL A 478 -6.78 -14.11 7.72
N LEU A 479 -7.57 -14.46 8.73
CA LEU A 479 -7.20 -15.49 9.71
C LEU A 479 -6.93 -16.84 9.02
N TRP A 480 -7.80 -17.26 8.11
CA TRP A 480 -7.61 -18.48 7.33
C TRP A 480 -6.35 -18.41 6.48
N ALA A 481 -6.08 -17.28 5.83
CA ALA A 481 -4.88 -17.07 5.02
C ALA A 481 -3.58 -17.21 5.84
N THR A 482 -3.59 -16.91 7.16
CA THR A 482 -2.43 -17.18 8.03
C THR A 482 -2.20 -18.67 8.25
N CYS A 483 -3.24 -19.50 8.19
CA CYS A 483 -3.19 -20.95 8.42
C CYS A 483 -2.93 -21.74 7.12
N CYS A 484 -2.96 -21.10 5.97
CA CYS A 484 -2.77 -21.72 4.67
C CYS A 484 -1.32 -21.63 4.21
N ARG A 485 -0.84 -22.68 3.53
CA ARG A 485 0.39 -22.64 2.74
C ARG A 485 0.07 -22.76 1.25
N ARG A 486 0.73 -21.94 0.44
CA ARG A 486 0.67 -22.04 -1.01
C ARG A 486 1.58 -23.19 -1.47
N THR A 487 1.01 -24.17 -2.15
CA THR A 487 1.76 -25.26 -2.77
C THR A 487 1.97 -24.92 -4.25
N ASP A 488 3.22 -24.79 -4.68
CA ASP A 488 3.56 -24.46 -6.09
C ASP A 488 3.43 -25.66 -7.06
N ASN A 489 2.86 -26.78 -6.61
CA ASN A 489 2.65 -27.95 -7.47
C ASN A 489 1.40 -27.76 -8.35
N GLU A 490 1.60 -27.30 -9.58
CA GLU A 490 0.57 -27.08 -10.62
C GLU A 490 -0.21 -28.33 -11.07
N SER A 491 0.07 -29.52 -10.51
CA SER A 491 -0.46 -30.81 -10.99
C SER A 491 -1.59 -31.42 -10.13
N ALA A 492 -1.95 -30.84 -9.00
CA ALA A 492 -3.14 -31.23 -8.24
C ALA A 492 -3.92 -29.97 -7.85
N GLY A 493 -5.07 -29.76 -8.49
CA GLY A 493 -5.78 -28.47 -8.50
C GLY A 493 -5.80 -27.73 -7.16
N GLY A 494 -5.01 -26.66 -7.07
CA GLY A 494 -5.20 -25.47 -6.22
C GLY A 494 -5.57 -25.65 -4.74
N ALA A 495 -5.42 -26.83 -4.14
CA ALA A 495 -5.83 -27.06 -2.77
C ALA A 495 -4.74 -26.53 -1.82
N SER A 496 -4.98 -25.36 -1.22
CA SER A 496 -4.12 -24.85 -0.16
C SER A 496 -4.11 -25.84 1.01
N GLN A 497 -2.93 -26.37 1.35
CA GLN A 497 -2.80 -27.22 2.53
C GLN A 497 -2.92 -26.35 3.79
N VAL A 498 -3.77 -26.77 4.72
CA VAL A 498 -3.97 -26.11 6.01
C VAL A 498 -2.92 -26.62 6.98
N ILE A 499 -2.21 -25.69 7.63
CA ILE A 499 -1.19 -25.99 8.64
C ILE A 499 -1.89 -26.06 10.00
N GLY A 500 -2.02 -27.28 10.56
CA GLY A 500 -2.64 -27.51 11.87
C GLY A 500 -1.97 -26.72 13.00
N GLU A 501 -0.63 -26.56 12.98
CA GLU A 501 0.09 -25.77 13.99
C GLU A 501 -0.37 -24.30 14.10
N HIS A 502 -0.74 -23.69 12.98
CA HIS A 502 -1.20 -22.29 12.96
C HIS A 502 -2.62 -22.19 13.57
N LEU A 503 -3.46 -23.20 13.35
CA LEU A 503 -4.78 -23.30 13.99
C LEU A 503 -4.66 -23.62 15.49
N HIS A 504 -3.68 -24.43 15.89
CA HIS A 504 -3.38 -24.68 17.30
C HIS A 504 -3.01 -23.39 18.04
N HIS A 505 -2.17 -22.55 17.42
CA HIS A 505 -1.79 -21.27 18.01
C HIS A 505 -3.00 -20.34 18.14
N LEU A 506 -3.84 -20.25 17.09
CA LEU A 506 -5.06 -19.48 17.10
C LEU A 506 -6.00 -19.91 18.24
N SER A 507 -6.16 -21.22 18.44
CA SER A 507 -6.97 -21.78 19.53
C SER A 507 -6.46 -21.39 20.91
N ASN A 508 -5.16 -21.53 21.16
CA ASN A 508 -4.55 -21.11 22.42
C ASN A 508 -4.71 -19.60 22.68
N LEU A 509 -4.54 -18.77 21.63
CA LEU A 509 -4.76 -17.32 21.73
C LEU A 509 -6.22 -16.97 22.04
N MET A 510 -7.18 -17.69 21.47
CA MET A 510 -8.60 -17.49 21.80
C MET A 510 -8.87 -17.79 23.28
N VAL A 511 -8.34 -18.89 23.81
CA VAL A 511 -8.47 -19.22 25.24
C VAL A 511 -7.85 -18.12 26.08
N GLU A 512 -6.63 -17.68 25.77
CA GLU A 512 -5.91 -16.60 26.49
C GLU A 512 -6.70 -15.29 26.53
N LEU A 513 -7.33 -14.89 25.42
CA LEU A 513 -7.98 -13.59 25.29
C LEU A 513 -9.43 -13.55 25.80
N VAL A 514 -10.13 -14.70 25.81
CA VAL A 514 -11.55 -14.77 26.19
C VAL A 514 -11.74 -15.25 27.63
N THR A 515 -10.88 -16.15 28.13
CA THR A 515 -10.98 -16.62 29.51
C THR A 515 -10.41 -15.57 30.48
N PRO A 516 -11.09 -15.27 31.60
CA PRO A 516 -10.64 -14.24 32.53
C PRO A 516 -9.43 -14.67 33.36
N ASP A 517 -9.26 -15.98 33.61
CA ASP A 517 -8.22 -16.56 34.45
C ASP A 517 -7.67 -17.86 33.88
N ALA A 518 -6.42 -18.21 34.23
CA ALA A 518 -5.78 -19.49 33.89
C ALA A 518 -6.27 -20.68 34.74
N CYS A 519 -7.01 -20.41 35.81
CA CYS A 519 -7.49 -21.43 36.73
C CYS A 519 -8.49 -22.38 36.04
N TYR A 520 -8.30 -23.68 36.27
CA TYR A 520 -9.10 -24.74 35.66
C TYR A 520 -9.05 -24.78 34.13
N ASN A 521 -7.98 -24.33 33.47
CA ASN A 521 -7.80 -24.48 32.01
C ASN A 521 -7.27 -25.87 31.60
N GLU A 522 -7.45 -26.86 32.47
CA GLU A 522 -7.13 -28.25 32.18
C GLU A 522 -7.96 -28.74 30.99
N ILE A 523 -7.29 -29.50 30.12
CA ILE A 523 -7.87 -30.14 28.94
C ILE A 523 -8.97 -31.15 29.33
N PRO A 524 -8.76 -32.09 30.28
CA PRO A 524 -9.80 -33.04 30.65
C PRO A 524 -11.01 -32.35 31.29
N TRP A 525 -12.19 -32.89 30.98
CA TRP A 525 -13.44 -32.36 31.50
C TRP A 525 -13.65 -32.82 32.95
N PRO A 526 -14.00 -31.91 33.87
CA PRO A 526 -14.19 -32.23 35.28
C PRO A 526 -15.57 -32.85 35.55
N ASP A 527 -15.78 -33.29 36.79
CA ASP A 527 -17.10 -33.70 37.28
C ASP A 527 -18.14 -32.59 37.12
N GLU A 528 -19.41 -32.97 36.91
CA GLU A 528 -20.54 -32.05 36.77
C GLU A 528 -20.71 -31.12 37.99
N ASP A 529 -20.34 -31.60 39.18
CA ASP A 529 -20.38 -30.78 40.40
C ASP A 529 -19.44 -29.56 40.34
N LEU A 530 -18.35 -29.63 39.55
CA LEU A 530 -17.43 -28.51 39.40
C LEU A 530 -18.06 -27.34 38.62
N MET A 531 -19.10 -27.59 37.81
CA MET A 531 -19.83 -26.52 37.11
C MET A 531 -20.40 -25.48 38.08
N LYS A 532 -20.72 -25.89 39.32
CA LYS A 532 -21.22 -24.98 40.36
C LYS A 532 -20.15 -24.02 40.87
N VAL A 533 -18.87 -24.43 40.80
CA VAL A 533 -17.73 -23.63 41.25
C VAL A 533 -17.26 -22.67 40.16
N THR A 534 -17.32 -23.08 38.88
CA THR A 534 -16.85 -22.27 37.75
C THR A 534 -17.92 -21.37 37.11
N LEU A 535 -19.12 -21.31 37.69
CA LEU A 535 -20.29 -20.62 37.13
C LEU A 535 -19.99 -19.20 36.65
N GLU A 536 -19.31 -18.37 37.47
CA GLU A 536 -19.03 -16.97 37.12
C GLU A 536 -18.10 -16.86 35.90
N ARG A 537 -17.07 -17.71 35.83
CA ARG A 537 -16.16 -17.78 34.69
C ARG A 537 -16.91 -18.19 33.42
N ASP A 538 -17.75 -19.21 33.53
CA ASP A 538 -18.47 -19.78 32.40
C ASP A 538 -19.53 -18.78 31.88
N LEU A 539 -20.21 -18.05 32.77
CA LEU A 539 -21.09 -16.93 32.43
C LEU A 539 -20.33 -15.77 31.79
N TYR A 540 -19.12 -15.44 32.26
CA TYR A 540 -18.28 -14.42 31.64
C TYR A 540 -17.89 -14.81 30.21
N ILE A 541 -17.49 -16.07 29.97
CA ILE A 541 -17.19 -16.58 28.63
C ILE A 541 -18.43 -16.44 27.74
N LYS A 542 -19.60 -16.89 28.21
CA LYS A 542 -20.86 -16.75 27.47
C LYS A 542 -21.15 -15.31 27.11
N LYS A 543 -20.98 -14.40 28.07
CA LYS A 543 -21.18 -12.96 27.86
C LYS A 543 -20.27 -12.40 26.77
N GLN A 544 -19.00 -12.83 26.70
CA GLN A 544 -18.11 -12.42 25.61
C GLN A 544 -18.61 -12.91 24.24
N PHE A 545 -19.09 -14.15 24.14
CA PHE A 545 -19.65 -14.71 22.90
C PHE A 545 -20.97 -14.04 22.48
N ASP A 546 -21.77 -13.57 23.44
CA ASP A 546 -23.03 -12.85 23.17
C ASP A 546 -22.79 -11.43 22.69
N THR A 547 -21.81 -10.76 23.30
CA THR A 547 -21.44 -9.40 22.95
C THR A 547 -20.65 -9.34 21.65
N LYS A 548 -19.88 -10.38 21.30
CA LYS A 548 -18.97 -10.39 20.14
C LYS A 548 -19.25 -11.62 19.26
N PRO A 549 -20.12 -11.49 18.23
CA PRO A 549 -20.54 -12.64 17.41
C PRO A 549 -19.39 -13.28 16.61
N ILE A 550 -18.32 -12.52 16.30
CA ILE A 550 -17.14 -13.02 15.59
C ILE A 550 -16.46 -14.19 16.31
N LEU A 551 -16.60 -14.30 17.64
CA LEU A 551 -16.05 -15.43 18.40
C LEU A 551 -16.68 -16.77 17.98
N TRP A 552 -17.97 -16.78 17.63
CA TRP A 552 -18.63 -17.96 17.08
C TRP A 552 -18.04 -18.36 15.73
N ASP A 553 -17.79 -17.38 14.87
CA ASP A 553 -17.27 -17.62 13.53
C ASP A 553 -15.80 -18.10 13.57
N ILE A 554 -14.99 -17.61 14.52
CA ILE A 554 -13.61 -18.10 14.71
C ILE A 554 -13.62 -19.52 15.34
N MET A 555 -14.54 -19.83 16.26
CA MET A 555 -14.70 -21.20 16.76
C MET A 555 -15.08 -22.17 15.63
N GLU A 556 -15.92 -21.74 14.68
CA GLU A 556 -16.20 -22.52 13.48
C GLU A 556 -14.94 -22.77 12.64
N LEU A 557 -14.08 -21.75 12.48
CA LEU A 557 -12.80 -21.89 11.78
C LEU A 557 -11.85 -22.89 12.46
N ILE A 558 -11.83 -22.89 13.80
CA ILE A 558 -11.00 -23.82 14.59
C ILE A 558 -11.53 -25.25 14.51
N SER A 559 -12.85 -25.43 14.36
CA SER A 559 -13.48 -26.75 14.30
C SER A 559 -13.07 -27.61 13.09
N PHE A 560 -12.40 -27.03 12.09
CA PHE A 560 -11.85 -27.78 10.96
C PHE A 560 -10.67 -28.69 11.33
N ASP A 561 -10.02 -28.45 12.48
CA ASP A 561 -8.91 -29.26 12.96
C ASP A 561 -9.21 -29.82 14.36
N HIS A 562 -8.99 -31.13 14.52
CA HIS A 562 -9.32 -31.88 15.73
C HIS A 562 -8.55 -31.37 16.95
N LEU A 563 -7.24 -31.19 16.80
CA LEU A 563 -6.36 -30.75 17.88
C LEU A 563 -6.57 -29.27 18.21
N ALA A 564 -6.86 -28.44 17.21
CA ALA A 564 -7.17 -27.03 17.43
C ALA A 564 -8.45 -26.88 18.27
N ILE A 565 -9.52 -27.62 17.97
CA ILE A 565 -10.75 -27.56 18.78
C ILE A 565 -10.55 -28.16 20.18
N ALA A 566 -9.72 -29.20 20.32
CA ALA A 566 -9.41 -29.79 21.62
C ALA A 566 -8.65 -28.80 22.52
N LYS A 567 -7.74 -27.99 21.94
CA LYS A 567 -7.03 -26.92 22.67
C LYS A 567 -7.96 -25.80 23.13
N SER A 568 -9.10 -25.58 22.48
CA SER A 568 -10.14 -24.64 22.92
C SER A 568 -11.18 -25.29 23.85
N SER A 569 -10.91 -26.50 24.37
CA SER A 569 -11.74 -27.20 25.36
C SER A 569 -12.20 -26.32 26.54
N PRO A 570 -11.36 -25.43 27.14
CA PRO A 570 -11.83 -24.56 28.21
C PRO A 570 -13.01 -23.65 27.81
N LEU A 571 -13.04 -23.18 26.55
CA LEU A 571 -14.13 -22.35 26.02
C LEU A 571 -15.37 -23.19 25.75
N LEU A 572 -15.22 -24.35 25.11
CA LEU A 572 -16.31 -25.29 24.87
C LEU A 572 -16.98 -25.71 26.18
N ARG A 573 -16.17 -26.10 27.16
CA ARG A 573 -16.63 -26.50 28.49
C ARG A 573 -17.42 -25.38 29.17
N GLY A 574 -16.91 -24.15 29.18
CA GLY A 574 -17.62 -23.03 29.77
C GLY A 574 -18.95 -22.74 29.08
N LEU A 575 -18.98 -22.78 27.74
CA LEU A 575 -20.22 -22.58 26.97
C LEU A 575 -21.23 -23.70 27.22
N VAL A 576 -20.81 -24.97 27.20
CA VAL A 576 -21.70 -26.11 27.48
C VAL A 576 -22.22 -26.08 28.91
N ALA A 577 -21.38 -25.74 29.91
CA ALA A 577 -21.82 -25.60 31.30
C ALA A 577 -22.94 -24.55 31.46
N VAL A 578 -22.84 -23.42 30.77
CA VAL A 578 -23.92 -22.40 30.77
C VAL A 578 -25.19 -22.91 30.11
N GLN A 579 -25.09 -23.65 28.98
CA GLN A 579 -26.25 -24.25 28.34
C GLN A 579 -26.93 -25.28 29.26
N VAL A 580 -26.15 -26.17 29.89
CA VAL A 580 -26.64 -27.18 30.85
C VAL A 580 -27.40 -26.49 31.99
N ASN A 581 -26.80 -25.47 32.63
CA ASN A 581 -27.43 -24.73 33.72
C ASN A 581 -28.70 -23.99 33.30
N TYR A 582 -28.72 -23.45 32.07
CA TYR A 582 -29.91 -22.81 31.50
C TYR A 582 -31.05 -23.80 31.32
N TRP A 583 -30.79 -24.94 30.67
CA TRP A 583 -31.83 -25.93 30.35
C TRP A 583 -32.42 -26.62 31.58
N VAL A 584 -31.64 -26.82 32.65
CA VAL A 584 -32.17 -27.29 33.96
C VAL A 584 -33.15 -26.28 34.56
N SER A 585 -32.83 -25.00 34.43
CA SER A 585 -33.58 -23.91 35.06
C SER A 585 -34.77 -23.43 34.21
N CYS A 586 -34.83 -23.86 32.95
CA CYS A 586 -35.85 -23.46 31.98
C CYS A 586 -37.23 -24.03 32.36
N ARG A 587 -38.23 -23.15 32.43
CA ARG A 587 -39.62 -23.51 32.78
C ARG A 587 -40.55 -23.58 31.56
N ASP A 588 -40.03 -23.34 30.37
CA ASP A 588 -40.78 -23.40 29.12
C ASP A 588 -41.18 -24.85 28.79
N LYS A 589 -42.27 -25.04 28.05
CA LYS A 589 -42.76 -26.37 27.70
C LYS A 589 -42.02 -26.92 26.49
N ASN A 590 -41.81 -26.07 25.49
CA ASN A 590 -41.01 -26.36 24.30
C ASN A 590 -39.78 -25.46 24.25
N THR A 591 -38.81 -25.88 23.45
CA THR A 591 -37.53 -25.17 23.25
C THR A 591 -37.65 -23.91 22.39
N THR A 592 -38.79 -23.69 21.72
CA THR A 592 -39.06 -22.55 20.85
C THR A 592 -40.13 -21.59 21.39
N ASP A 593 -40.56 -21.76 22.64
CA ASP A 593 -41.67 -20.96 23.20
C ASP A 593 -41.25 -19.51 23.50
N SER A 594 -39.97 -19.26 23.81
CA SER A 594 -39.45 -17.92 24.10
C SER A 594 -38.28 -17.54 23.18
N PRO A 595 -38.07 -16.23 22.87
CA PRO A 595 -36.94 -15.80 22.05
C PRO A 595 -35.59 -16.10 22.71
N GLN A 596 -35.57 -16.15 24.05
CA GLN A 596 -34.40 -16.55 24.81
C GLN A 596 -34.13 -18.06 24.65
N SER A 597 -35.16 -18.92 24.79
CA SER A 597 -34.98 -20.36 24.58
C SER A 597 -34.52 -20.68 23.16
N GLU A 598 -35.03 -19.96 22.15
CA GLU A 598 -34.61 -20.12 20.76
C GLU A 598 -33.14 -19.72 20.53
N GLN A 599 -32.66 -18.65 21.19
CA GLN A 599 -31.25 -18.27 21.13
C GLN A 599 -30.35 -19.35 21.75
N TYR A 600 -30.66 -19.81 22.96
CA TYR A 600 -29.90 -20.86 23.64
C TYR A 600 -29.94 -22.19 22.86
N LEU A 601 -31.05 -22.49 22.20
CA LEU A 601 -31.19 -23.62 21.29
C LEU A 601 -30.23 -23.53 20.10
N ARG A 602 -30.17 -22.37 19.44
CA ARG A 602 -29.26 -22.12 18.31
C ARG A 602 -27.80 -22.26 18.73
N GLU A 603 -27.44 -21.75 19.90
CA GLU A 603 -26.10 -21.84 20.46
C GLU A 603 -25.74 -23.27 20.84
N SER A 604 -26.67 -24.01 21.47
CA SER A 604 -26.51 -25.43 21.79
C SER A 604 -26.24 -26.27 20.53
N ASN A 605 -26.99 -26.01 19.44
CA ASN A 605 -26.75 -26.66 18.14
C ASN A 605 -25.37 -26.32 17.57
N ARG A 606 -24.97 -25.05 17.59
CA ARG A 606 -23.65 -24.62 17.10
C ARG A 606 -22.51 -25.29 17.87
N LEU A 607 -22.62 -25.42 19.19
CA LEU A 607 -21.59 -26.09 20.00
C LEU A 607 -21.42 -27.56 19.60
N LEU A 608 -22.54 -28.28 19.44
CA LEU A 608 -22.50 -29.67 18.99
C LEU A 608 -21.97 -29.80 17.57
N GLU A 609 -22.31 -28.87 16.67
CA GLU A 609 -21.76 -28.82 15.31
C GLU A 609 -20.24 -28.64 15.34
N PHE A 610 -19.69 -27.76 16.19
CA PHE A 610 -18.25 -27.59 16.32
C PHE A 610 -17.56 -28.86 16.82
N MET A 611 -18.14 -29.50 17.82
CA MET A 611 -17.61 -30.72 18.42
C MET A 611 -17.71 -31.91 17.46
N ALA A 612 -18.77 -31.95 16.64
CA ALA A 612 -18.92 -32.93 15.57
C ALA A 612 -17.91 -32.70 14.42
N LYS A 613 -17.78 -31.45 13.93
CA LYS A 613 -16.83 -31.08 12.87
C LYS A 613 -15.38 -31.41 13.26
N GLY A 614 -15.04 -31.15 14.51
CA GLY A 614 -13.71 -31.44 15.07
C GLY A 614 -13.52 -32.89 15.50
N ASN A 615 -14.43 -33.81 15.17
CA ASN A 615 -14.36 -35.24 15.53
C ASN A 615 -14.17 -35.50 17.05
N LEU A 616 -14.77 -34.66 17.90
CA LEU A 616 -14.80 -34.88 19.36
C LEU A 616 -15.94 -35.82 19.78
N LEU A 617 -16.98 -35.95 18.94
CA LEU A 617 -18.18 -36.73 19.21
C LEU A 617 -18.37 -37.86 18.17
N PRO A 618 -18.82 -39.05 18.57
CA PRO A 618 -19.16 -40.14 17.67
C PRO A 618 -20.53 -39.91 17.00
N GLN A 619 -20.76 -40.61 15.89
CA GLN A 619 -21.91 -40.38 14.99
C GLN A 619 -23.30 -40.36 15.65
N PRO A 620 -23.63 -41.11 16.72
CA PRO A 620 -24.93 -40.95 17.39
C PRO A 620 -25.07 -39.65 18.19
N LEU A 621 -23.96 -39.10 18.72
CA LEU A 621 -23.98 -37.86 19.50
C LEU A 621 -23.92 -36.62 18.59
N CYS A 622 -23.35 -36.74 17.39
CA CYS A 622 -23.33 -35.64 16.41
C CYS A 622 -24.73 -35.21 15.96
N PHE A 623 -25.66 -36.17 15.84
CA PHE A 623 -26.99 -35.91 15.30
C PHE A 623 -28.01 -35.44 16.35
N ILE A 624 -27.68 -35.43 17.64
CA ILE A 624 -28.65 -35.07 18.70
C ILE A 624 -29.15 -33.63 18.60
N ALA A 625 -28.40 -32.74 17.93
CA ALA A 625 -28.80 -31.36 17.69
C ALA A 625 -30.11 -31.28 16.86
N GLU A 626 -30.38 -32.28 16.02
CA GLU A 626 -31.64 -32.36 15.24
C GLU A 626 -32.85 -32.60 16.15
N PHE A 627 -32.66 -33.23 17.31
CA PHE A 627 -33.74 -33.49 18.27
C PHE A 627 -34.17 -32.25 19.05
N PHE A 628 -33.27 -31.29 19.26
CA PHE A 628 -33.52 -30.24 20.25
C PHE A 628 -34.75 -29.36 19.93
N ARG A 629 -35.15 -29.26 18.65
CA ARG A 629 -36.37 -28.54 18.23
C ARG A 629 -37.68 -29.25 18.58
N HIS A 630 -37.64 -30.55 18.83
CA HIS A 630 -38.83 -31.39 18.99
C HIS A 630 -39.03 -31.90 20.43
N VAL A 631 -38.08 -31.58 21.30
CA VAL A 631 -37.90 -32.20 22.61
C VAL A 631 -38.02 -31.14 23.72
N SER A 632 -38.51 -31.53 24.89
CA SER A 632 -38.68 -30.61 26.03
C SER A 632 -37.31 -30.10 26.55
N PRO A 633 -37.24 -28.88 27.11
CA PRO A 633 -36.02 -28.31 27.73
C PRO A 633 -35.25 -29.26 28.66
N PHE A 634 -35.96 -29.98 29.53
CA PHE A 634 -35.35 -30.94 30.46
C PHE A 634 -34.64 -32.11 29.74
N LYS A 635 -35.18 -32.57 28.62
CA LYS A 635 -34.58 -33.64 27.82
C LYS A 635 -33.37 -33.13 27.03
N VAL A 636 -33.35 -31.86 26.62
CA VAL A 636 -32.15 -31.20 26.07
C VAL A 636 -31.04 -31.15 27.12
N PHE A 637 -31.38 -30.80 28.38
CA PHE A 637 -30.44 -30.90 29.49
C PHE A 637 -29.84 -32.31 29.61
N LEU A 638 -30.68 -33.37 29.67
CA LEU A 638 -30.18 -34.75 29.76
C LEU A 638 -29.23 -35.13 28.62
N LEU A 639 -29.53 -34.70 27.38
CA LEU A 639 -28.67 -34.95 26.22
C LEU A 639 -27.32 -34.22 26.31
N LEU A 640 -27.30 -32.95 26.75
CA LEU A 640 -26.06 -32.20 26.93
C LEU A 640 -25.22 -32.75 28.09
N THR A 641 -25.85 -33.20 29.17
CA THR A 641 -25.17 -33.89 30.27
C THR A 641 -24.58 -35.21 29.80
N ASN A 642 -25.29 -35.94 28.93
CA ASN A 642 -24.78 -37.16 28.30
C ASN A 642 -23.53 -36.88 27.44
N VAL A 643 -23.51 -35.77 26.71
CA VAL A 643 -22.34 -35.31 25.94
C VAL A 643 -21.18 -34.93 26.87
N TRP A 644 -21.45 -34.22 27.96
CA TRP A 644 -20.44 -33.87 28.97
C TRP A 644 -19.79 -35.13 29.56
N ALA A 645 -20.60 -36.09 29.99
CA ALA A 645 -20.13 -37.36 30.52
C ALA A 645 -19.30 -38.15 29.49
N PHE A 646 -19.71 -38.15 28.22
CA PHE A 646 -18.96 -38.83 27.15
C PHE A 646 -17.54 -38.27 26.99
N ILE A 647 -17.38 -36.95 26.96
CA ILE A 647 -16.06 -36.31 26.77
C ILE A 647 -15.18 -36.52 27.99
N LYS A 648 -15.77 -36.47 29.18
CA LYS A 648 -15.10 -36.76 30.43
C LYS A 648 -14.58 -38.19 30.50
N GLU A 649 -15.38 -39.18 30.07
CA GLU A 649 -14.98 -40.59 30.06
C GLU A 649 -13.98 -40.92 28.94
N ASN A 650 -13.86 -40.07 27.92
CA ASN A 650 -12.96 -40.25 26.79
C ASN A 650 -11.99 -39.05 26.64
N PRO A 651 -11.12 -38.78 27.63
CA PRO A 651 -10.19 -37.65 27.59
C PRO A 651 -9.15 -37.76 26.46
N ASP A 652 -8.85 -38.99 25.99
CA ASP A 652 -7.91 -39.23 24.91
C ASP A 652 -8.33 -38.57 23.59
N ASN A 653 -9.64 -38.36 23.38
CA ASN A 653 -10.19 -37.62 22.26
C ASN A 653 -9.79 -36.12 22.26
N LEU A 654 -9.23 -35.63 23.37
CA LEU A 654 -8.76 -34.25 23.49
C LEU A 654 -7.23 -34.14 23.41
N THR A 655 -6.51 -35.26 23.52
CA THR A 655 -5.03 -35.27 23.59
C THR A 655 -4.35 -36.03 22.46
N SER A 656 -5.05 -36.88 21.72
CA SER A 656 -4.47 -37.68 20.64
C SER A 656 -4.11 -36.83 19.41
N GLU A 657 -2.85 -36.88 18.99
CA GLU A 657 -2.36 -36.20 17.77
C GLU A 657 -2.89 -36.81 16.47
N THR A 658 -3.35 -38.05 16.53
CA THR A 658 -3.98 -38.74 15.40
C THR A 658 -5.48 -38.84 15.63
N PRO A 659 -6.33 -38.62 14.61
CA PRO A 659 -7.74 -38.96 14.68
C PRO A 659 -7.84 -40.49 14.69
N THR A 660 -7.54 -41.10 15.83
CA THR A 660 -7.88 -42.48 16.09
C THR A 660 -9.38 -42.62 15.85
N LEU A 661 -9.78 -43.69 15.18
CA LEU A 661 -11.19 -44.07 15.05
C LEU A 661 -11.83 -43.91 16.43
N LEU A 662 -12.74 -42.94 16.55
CA LEU A 662 -13.45 -42.68 17.79
C LEU A 662 -13.96 -44.03 18.32
N PRO A 663 -13.69 -44.38 19.59
CA PRO A 663 -14.24 -45.60 20.15
C PRO A 663 -15.75 -45.57 19.91
N GLY A 664 -16.32 -46.68 19.43
CA GLY A 664 -17.75 -46.78 19.17
C GLY A 664 -18.53 -46.29 20.39
N CYS A 665 -19.61 -45.54 20.18
CA CYS A 665 -20.38 -44.93 21.25
C CYS A 665 -20.80 -46.01 22.26
N ALA A 666 -20.33 -45.92 23.51
CA ALA A 666 -20.62 -46.93 24.51
C ALA A 666 -22.13 -47.08 24.73
N THR A 667 -22.57 -48.29 25.04
CA THR A 667 -24.00 -48.66 25.14
C THR A 667 -24.79 -47.80 26.11
N ASN A 668 -24.13 -47.23 27.13
CA ASN A 668 -24.75 -46.41 28.15
C ASN A 668 -25.25 -45.07 27.59
N PHE A 669 -24.44 -44.41 26.75
CA PHE A 669 -24.80 -43.15 26.10
C PHE A 669 -25.91 -43.36 25.07
N MET A 670 -25.89 -44.50 24.37
CA MET A 670 -26.91 -44.91 23.41
C MET A 670 -28.24 -45.25 24.07
N ALA A 671 -28.24 -45.88 25.25
CA ALA A 671 -29.44 -46.26 25.98
C ALA A 671 -30.26 -45.03 26.39
N LEU A 672 -29.60 -43.94 26.80
CA LEU A 672 -30.30 -42.68 27.12
C LEU A 672 -31.00 -42.10 25.88
N ILE A 673 -30.30 -42.05 24.74
CA ILE A 673 -30.87 -41.58 23.47
C ILE A 673 -32.05 -42.45 23.06
N GLN A 674 -31.88 -43.78 23.13
CA GLN A 674 -32.92 -44.74 22.78
C GLN A 674 -34.17 -44.57 23.66
N ASN A 675 -34.00 -44.41 24.97
CA ASN A 675 -35.10 -44.19 25.91
C ASN A 675 -35.83 -42.86 25.63
N LEU A 676 -35.12 -41.80 25.30
CA LEU A 676 -35.71 -40.51 24.94
C LEU A 676 -36.51 -40.60 23.63
N MET A 677 -35.99 -41.31 22.63
CA MET A 677 -36.68 -41.53 21.35
C MET A 677 -37.93 -42.39 21.51
N HIS A 678 -37.90 -43.41 22.37
CA HIS A 678 -39.08 -44.21 22.69
C HIS A 678 -40.14 -43.41 23.47
N ALA A 679 -39.72 -42.50 24.35
CA ALA A 679 -40.64 -41.66 25.12
C ALA A 679 -41.42 -40.65 24.25
N ASP A 680 -40.80 -40.15 23.17
CA ASP A 680 -41.43 -39.23 22.22
C ASP A 680 -41.50 -39.83 20.80
N ILE A 681 -41.89 -41.11 20.69
CA ILE A 681 -41.88 -41.83 19.41
C ILE A 681 -42.76 -41.16 18.34
N ASP A 682 -43.85 -40.52 18.78
CA ASP A 682 -44.80 -39.79 17.94
C ASP A 682 -44.13 -38.62 17.19
N LYS A 683 -43.05 -38.05 17.75
CA LYS A 683 -42.34 -36.89 17.20
C LYS A 683 -40.96 -37.23 16.64
N LEU A 684 -40.28 -38.25 17.19
CA LEU A 684 -38.90 -38.57 16.88
C LEU A 684 -38.72 -39.88 16.10
N GLY A 685 -39.80 -40.64 15.86
CA GLY A 685 -39.74 -41.96 15.24
C GLY A 685 -39.08 -41.99 13.86
N HIS A 686 -39.24 -40.93 13.06
CA HIS A 686 -38.62 -40.83 11.73
C HIS A 686 -37.10 -40.64 11.77
N TYR A 687 -36.53 -40.21 12.90
CA TYR A 687 -35.08 -40.10 13.08
C TYR A 687 -34.44 -41.41 13.55
N TYR A 688 -35.21 -42.39 14.05
CA TYR A 688 -34.67 -43.64 14.60
C TYR A 688 -33.66 -44.37 13.68
N PRO A 689 -33.88 -44.45 12.35
CA PRO A 689 -32.94 -45.08 11.43
C PRO A 689 -31.59 -44.35 11.31
N LEU A 690 -31.49 -43.05 11.65
CA LEU A 690 -30.24 -42.30 11.57
C LEU A 690 -29.28 -42.66 12.72
N PHE A 691 -29.80 -43.09 13.86
CA PHE A 691 -29.01 -43.36 15.07
C PHE A 691 -28.74 -44.85 15.30
N PHE A 692 -29.67 -45.71 14.86
CA PHE A 692 -29.65 -47.16 15.14
C PHE A 692 -29.69 -48.01 13.87
N GLN A 693 -29.09 -47.52 12.78
CA GLN A 693 -28.86 -48.34 11.59
C GLN A 693 -28.03 -49.57 11.97
N LYS A 694 -28.57 -50.77 11.73
CA LYS A 694 -27.80 -52.01 11.82
C LYS A 694 -26.68 -51.95 10.77
N THR A 695 -25.45 -51.72 11.21
CA THR A 695 -24.26 -52.13 10.45
C THR A 695 -24.19 -53.64 10.35
#